data_AF-A0A1Q8RBG9-F1
#
_entry.id   AF-A0A1Q8RBG9-F1
#
_cell.length_a   1.000
_cell.length_b   1.000
_cell.length_c   1.000
_cell.angle_alpha   90.00
_cell.angle_beta   90.00
_cell.angle_gamma   90.00
#
_symmetry.space_group_name_H-M   'P 1'
#
loop_
_entity.id
_entity.type
_entity.pdbx_description
1 polymer ?
#
loop_
_entity_poly.entity_id
_entity_poly.type
_entity_poly.pdbx_seq_one_letter_code
_entity_poly.pdbx_strand_id
1 'polypeptide(L)'
;MARWLLSFVAGSALAAASGLPLKLETRGPVTSRVSNIHLTLTEPIDGTVTFTYGSCRGAALDNADHTIVKSEIRDSQRLVWVLPEDATSEGCISAWSASGTLMGRSEPQTLHHNWKRRAQKRSIQMTNETGFDTLGAWFEGVNLLKDKEPAAVDVDAAKSKQIAIVGAGMAGLMSYLVLSQAGMTNISIIEAGQRLGGRVHTEYLSGGPFDYSYQEMGPMRFPEHYVDPKTNTTYNITDHQLVFQLAAEMNELNNHDKNLSVDFIPWIQSNRNGLSYKNGIKLANGLPPTLAQISANSSLAVASTYDDATNTLSEELDKYLPGSDFSVRMAQNMFKAHREWINSGLKGLGGDVWSEYAFMVNYLKGSLNSTDALGEYSTTSFWDSLYEGMYFQAATYKTIDGGLSRLPLAFHPLVDDVTTMNRKIERVSYDADASRVNLQWRDSFKNQTFHSASYDYALLAVPFSIIRKWRLPSLPLTISNAIKELPYTSACKVALEFSERFWEHYENPIVGSCSTTSDIPGIGSTCYPSYNINGTGPATMLASYISGDWGHRWASVSEEEHVQYVLDAMVEIHGEDTRDLYTGKYNRRCWVLDPLESGSWVSPIAGQHQLYIPEYFKTYDNMIFIGEHTSYTHAWIASALESGIRGSVQLLLELGLVDEAKAAVDKWMARWIDI
;
A
#
# COMPACT_ATOMS: atom_id res chain seq x y z
N MET A 1 36.90 -9.13 -80.99
CA MET A 1 35.85 -8.10 -81.15
C MET A 1 35.20 -7.87 -79.80
N ALA A 2 35.06 -6.62 -79.32
CA ALA A 2 34.16 -6.16 -78.22
C ALA A 2 34.25 -6.87 -76.83
N ARG A 3 33.81 -6.37 -75.67
CA ARG A 3 33.66 -5.04 -74.98
C ARG A 3 33.23 -5.43 -73.54
N TRP A 4 33.66 -4.85 -72.41
CA TRP A 4 34.54 -3.72 -72.06
C TRP A 4 35.55 -4.14 -70.96
N LEU A 5 36.46 -3.25 -70.57
CA LEU A 5 37.11 -3.23 -69.24
C LEU A 5 36.56 -2.04 -68.44
N LEU A 6 36.39 -2.19 -67.12
CA LEU A 6 36.71 -1.13 -66.16
C LEU A 6 36.89 -1.70 -64.75
N SER A 7 37.85 -1.13 -64.01
CA SER A 7 38.55 -1.76 -62.89
C SER A 7 37.91 -1.50 -61.52
N PHE A 8 38.33 -2.31 -60.55
CA PHE A 8 38.22 -2.03 -59.11
C PHE A 8 38.55 -0.57 -58.76
N VAL A 9 37.75 0.03 -57.89
CA VAL A 9 38.15 1.15 -57.02
C VAL A 9 37.85 0.75 -55.58
N ALA A 10 38.89 0.74 -54.75
CA ALA A 10 38.73 0.53 -53.32
C ALA A 10 38.20 1.80 -52.64
N GLY A 11 37.21 1.66 -51.77
CA GLY A 11 36.71 2.72 -50.89
C GLY A 11 36.79 2.24 -49.45
N SER A 12 37.67 2.86 -48.66
CA SER A 12 38.02 2.42 -47.31
C SER A 12 36.87 2.58 -46.32
N ALA A 13 36.53 1.49 -45.62
CA ALA A 13 35.86 1.59 -44.33
C ALA A 13 36.80 2.30 -43.34
N LEU A 14 36.33 3.39 -42.74
CA LEU A 14 37.05 4.05 -41.65
C LEU A 14 36.88 3.19 -40.40
N ALA A 15 38.01 2.79 -39.81
CA ALA A 15 38.01 1.98 -38.61
C ALA A 15 37.48 2.77 -37.42
N ALA A 16 36.65 2.11 -36.60
CA ALA A 16 36.59 2.38 -35.16
C ALA A 16 38.03 2.48 -34.64
N ALA A 17 38.36 3.52 -33.87
CA ALA A 17 39.74 3.81 -33.49
C ALA A 17 40.26 2.83 -32.41
N SER A 18 40.60 1.61 -32.84
CA SER A 18 41.22 0.57 -32.01
C SER A 18 42.62 1.02 -31.56
N GLY A 19 42.76 1.38 -30.28
CA GLY A 19 44.02 1.83 -29.68
C GLY A 19 44.02 3.23 -29.06
N LEU A 20 42.86 3.89 -28.93
CA LEU A 20 42.73 5.14 -28.17
C LEU A 20 42.37 4.89 -26.69
N PRO A 21 42.81 5.76 -25.74
CA PRO A 21 42.61 5.57 -24.30
C PRO A 21 41.16 5.77 -23.80
N LEU A 22 40.27 6.34 -24.63
CA LEU A 22 38.84 6.48 -24.36
C LEU A 22 37.98 5.82 -25.45
N LYS A 23 37.10 4.90 -25.04
CA LYS A 23 35.95 4.47 -25.85
C LYS A 23 34.75 5.37 -25.56
N LEU A 24 34.07 5.82 -26.62
CA LEU A 24 32.90 6.71 -26.56
C LEU A 24 31.71 6.04 -27.26
N GLU A 25 30.57 5.89 -26.58
CA GLU A 25 29.37 5.28 -27.17
C GLU A 25 28.06 5.94 -26.66
N THR A 26 27.07 6.07 -27.54
CA THR A 26 25.71 6.55 -27.24
C THR A 26 24.69 5.43 -27.07
N ARG A 27 25.11 4.17 -27.30
CA ARG A 27 24.33 2.92 -27.19
C ARG A 27 23.10 2.77 -28.10
N GLY A 28 22.71 3.82 -28.81
CA GLY A 28 21.65 3.80 -29.82
C GLY A 28 21.68 5.05 -30.71
N PRO A 29 20.80 5.15 -31.72
CA PRO A 29 20.65 6.35 -32.54
C PRO A 29 20.22 7.57 -31.71
N VAL A 30 20.66 8.77 -32.09
CA VAL A 30 20.30 9.98 -31.34
C VAL A 30 18.94 10.49 -31.82
N THR A 31 17.90 10.09 -31.10
CA THR A 31 16.48 10.37 -31.41
C THR A 31 15.93 11.66 -30.77
N SER A 32 16.74 12.34 -29.94
CA SER A 32 16.34 13.45 -29.06
C SER A 32 17.38 14.59 -29.08
N ARG A 33 17.03 15.79 -28.58
CA ARG A 33 17.98 16.91 -28.40
C ARG A 33 19.05 16.61 -27.35
N VAL A 34 18.82 15.64 -26.47
CA VAL A 34 19.75 15.24 -25.42
C VAL A 34 20.10 13.77 -25.59
N SER A 35 21.40 13.45 -25.56
CA SER A 35 21.94 12.09 -25.64
C SER A 35 22.94 11.84 -24.52
N ASN A 36 22.92 10.65 -23.94
CA ASN A 36 23.96 10.21 -23.02
C ASN A 36 25.16 9.67 -23.81
N ILE A 37 26.36 10.09 -23.43
CA ILE A 37 27.62 9.53 -23.91
C ILE A 37 28.22 8.73 -22.76
N HIS A 38 28.36 7.43 -22.98
CA HIS A 38 29.05 6.53 -22.08
C HIS A 38 30.55 6.55 -22.39
N LEU A 39 31.34 6.69 -21.34
CA LEU A 39 32.79 6.64 -21.39
C LEU A 39 33.27 5.28 -20.86
N THR A 40 34.34 4.76 -21.44
CA THR A 40 35.10 3.65 -20.86
C THR A 40 36.58 3.95 -21.06
N LEU A 41 37.32 4.04 -19.95
CA LEU A 41 38.76 4.23 -19.98
C LEU A 41 39.45 2.89 -20.26
N THR A 42 40.32 2.85 -21.27
CA THR A 42 41.23 1.72 -21.50
C THR A 42 42.59 1.96 -20.86
N GLU A 43 42.96 3.23 -20.64
CA GLU A 43 44.15 3.68 -19.90
C GLU A 43 43.80 4.90 -19.02
N PRO A 44 44.51 5.15 -17.90
CA PRO A 44 44.31 6.35 -17.09
C PRO A 44 44.63 7.64 -17.86
N ILE A 45 43.86 8.70 -17.62
CA ILE A 45 44.05 10.03 -18.23
C ILE A 45 44.12 11.09 -17.15
N ASP A 46 45.23 11.83 -17.12
CA ASP A 46 45.40 12.98 -16.23
C ASP A 46 45.00 14.30 -16.92
N GLY A 47 44.24 15.13 -16.20
CA GLY A 47 43.85 16.48 -16.61
C GLY A 47 42.53 16.59 -17.37
N THR A 48 42.23 17.80 -17.83
CA THR A 48 40.95 18.12 -18.48
C THR A 48 40.89 17.62 -19.93
N VAL A 49 39.85 16.86 -20.23
CA VAL A 49 39.51 16.39 -21.58
C VAL A 49 38.41 17.27 -22.17
N THR A 50 38.57 17.68 -23.43
CA THR A 50 37.54 18.39 -24.20
C THR A 50 36.79 17.39 -25.08
N PHE A 51 35.46 17.36 -24.99
CA PHE A 51 34.60 16.55 -25.85
C PHE A 51 33.94 17.45 -26.89
N THR A 52 33.95 17.03 -28.15
CA THR A 52 33.37 17.75 -29.27
C THR A 52 32.53 16.82 -30.14
N TYR A 53 31.67 17.41 -30.96
CA TYR A 53 31.04 16.74 -32.09
C TYR A 53 31.48 17.41 -33.40
N GLY A 54 31.51 16.65 -34.49
CA GLY A 54 31.78 17.16 -35.82
C GLY A 54 32.25 16.05 -36.76
N SER A 55 32.94 16.41 -37.83
CA SER A 55 33.43 15.44 -38.81
C SER A 55 34.22 14.27 -38.19
N CYS A 56 33.81 13.04 -38.49
CA CYS A 56 34.55 11.81 -38.12
C CYS A 56 36.00 11.78 -38.66
N ARG A 57 36.33 12.65 -39.62
CA ARG A 57 37.67 12.82 -40.19
C ARG A 57 38.44 14.02 -39.61
N GLY A 58 37.85 14.78 -38.68
CA GLY A 58 38.51 15.91 -38.02
C GLY A 58 39.78 15.46 -37.30
N ALA A 59 40.90 16.12 -37.60
CA ALA A 59 42.24 15.76 -37.09
C ALA A 59 42.73 16.69 -35.95
N ALA A 60 42.00 17.78 -35.69
CA ALA A 60 42.30 18.75 -34.64
C ALA A 60 41.00 19.37 -34.09
N LEU A 61 41.09 19.99 -32.91
CA LEU A 61 39.96 20.51 -32.13
C LEU A 61 39.13 21.60 -32.85
N ASP A 62 39.77 22.35 -33.74
CA ASP A 62 39.19 23.39 -34.59
C ASP A 62 38.28 22.86 -35.70
N ASN A 63 38.35 21.55 -36.00
CA ASN A 63 37.49 20.86 -36.97
C ASN A 63 36.18 20.34 -36.34
N ALA A 64 35.86 20.78 -35.11
CA ALA A 64 34.61 20.47 -34.44
C ALA A 64 33.49 21.43 -34.86
N ASP A 65 32.28 20.91 -35.04
CA ASP A 65 31.08 21.72 -35.25
C ASP A 65 30.73 22.45 -33.94
N HIS A 66 30.80 21.73 -32.81
CA HIS A 66 30.62 22.30 -31.48
C HIS A 66 31.36 21.52 -30.37
N THR A 67 31.64 22.22 -29.27
CA THR A 67 32.09 21.58 -28.01
C THR A 67 30.88 21.06 -27.26
N ILE A 68 30.98 19.83 -26.75
CA ILE A 68 29.97 19.19 -25.90
C ILE A 68 30.21 19.60 -24.45
N VAL A 69 31.42 19.34 -23.92
CA VAL A 69 31.80 19.64 -22.53
C VAL A 69 33.32 19.62 -22.38
N LYS A 70 33.85 20.29 -21.35
CA LYS A 70 35.23 20.15 -20.87
C LYS A 70 35.20 19.67 -19.43
N SER A 71 35.84 18.55 -19.12
CA SER A 71 35.79 17.94 -17.78
C SER A 71 37.03 17.10 -17.50
N GLU A 72 37.37 16.91 -16.23
CA GLU A 72 38.23 15.80 -15.80
C GLU A 72 37.42 14.50 -15.83
N ILE A 73 38.06 13.37 -16.13
CA ILE A 73 37.36 12.13 -16.44
C ILE A 73 37.67 11.04 -15.42
N ARG A 74 36.61 10.33 -15.02
CA ARG A 74 36.63 9.16 -14.14
C ARG A 74 36.05 7.97 -14.89
N ASP A 75 36.45 6.75 -14.52
CA ASP A 75 35.92 5.57 -15.18
C ASP A 75 34.42 5.38 -14.93
N SER A 76 33.72 4.78 -15.90
CA SER A 76 32.26 4.64 -15.93
C SER A 76 31.44 5.95 -15.84
N GLN A 77 32.07 7.12 -15.96
CA GLN A 77 31.37 8.41 -16.03
C GLN A 77 30.51 8.51 -17.30
N ARG A 78 29.38 9.22 -17.19
CA ARG A 78 28.51 9.57 -18.33
C ARG A 78 28.56 11.07 -18.57
N LEU A 79 28.52 11.48 -19.83
CA LEU A 79 28.38 12.88 -20.23
C LEU A 79 27.00 13.09 -20.87
N VAL A 80 26.40 14.25 -20.61
CA VAL A 80 25.16 14.66 -21.25
C VAL A 80 25.50 15.54 -22.44
N TRP A 81 25.12 15.12 -23.65
CA TRP A 81 25.29 15.90 -24.86
C TRP A 81 23.96 16.55 -25.26
N VAL A 82 23.93 17.88 -25.21
CA VAL A 82 22.85 18.69 -25.79
C VAL A 82 23.19 19.04 -27.23
N LEU A 83 22.31 18.71 -28.16
CA LEU A 83 22.49 18.93 -29.59
C LEU A 83 22.06 20.36 -29.99
N PRO A 84 22.94 21.10 -30.69
CA PRO A 84 22.55 22.30 -31.45
C PRO A 84 21.48 21.99 -32.52
N GLU A 85 20.73 23.00 -32.95
CA GLU A 85 19.64 22.80 -33.93
C GLU A 85 20.14 22.55 -35.36
N ASP A 86 21.39 22.91 -35.61
CA ASP A 86 22.12 22.90 -36.86
C ASP A 86 23.18 21.78 -36.96
N ALA A 87 23.36 20.99 -35.90
CA ALA A 87 24.23 19.81 -35.93
C ALA A 87 23.80 18.85 -37.06
N THR A 88 24.76 18.25 -37.77
CA THR A 88 24.47 17.37 -38.91
C THR A 88 24.69 15.88 -38.57
N SER A 89 23.86 15.00 -39.16
CA SER A 89 24.06 13.55 -39.04
C SER A 89 25.40 13.08 -39.62
N GLU A 90 25.86 11.90 -39.22
CA GLU A 90 27.11 11.26 -39.66
C GLU A 90 28.40 11.90 -39.14
N GLY A 91 28.31 12.86 -38.22
CA GLY A 91 29.43 13.31 -37.40
C GLY A 91 29.75 12.34 -36.25
N CYS A 92 30.94 12.44 -35.67
CA CYS A 92 31.40 11.63 -34.55
C CYS A 92 31.66 12.49 -33.31
N ILE A 93 31.40 11.91 -32.14
CA ILE A 93 31.89 12.44 -30.86
C ILE A 93 33.39 12.19 -30.79
N SER A 94 34.16 13.20 -30.39
CA SER A 94 35.62 13.12 -30.23
C SER A 94 36.05 13.65 -28.86
N ALA A 95 36.98 12.97 -28.20
CA ALA A 95 37.62 13.40 -26.96
C ALA A 95 39.06 13.87 -27.26
N TRP A 96 39.48 14.98 -26.67
CA TRP A 96 40.77 15.62 -26.93
C TRP A 96 41.47 16.03 -25.64
N SER A 97 42.79 15.84 -25.58
CA SER A 97 43.63 16.30 -24.48
C SER A 97 43.72 17.82 -24.40
N ALA A 98 44.26 18.36 -23.31
CA ALA A 98 44.61 19.79 -23.21
C ALA A 98 45.59 20.26 -24.30
N SER A 99 46.39 19.37 -24.89
CA SER A 99 47.28 19.65 -26.03
C SER A 99 46.60 19.50 -27.41
N GLY A 100 45.30 19.22 -27.46
CA GLY A 100 44.55 19.01 -28.71
C GLY A 100 44.77 17.65 -29.37
N THR A 101 45.34 16.68 -28.66
CA THR A 101 45.59 15.32 -29.16
C THR A 101 44.32 14.46 -29.04
N LEU A 102 43.94 13.72 -30.09
CA LEU A 102 42.75 12.86 -30.07
C LEU A 102 42.93 11.70 -29.07
N MET A 103 42.02 11.58 -28.11
CA MET A 103 42.03 10.59 -27.03
C MET A 103 40.93 9.53 -27.15
N GLY A 104 39.90 9.79 -27.96
CA GLY A 104 38.79 8.86 -28.18
C GLY A 104 37.87 9.36 -29.30
N ARG A 105 37.20 8.45 -30.00
CA ARG A 105 36.22 8.76 -31.04
C ARG A 105 35.11 7.72 -31.05
N SER A 106 33.86 8.16 -31.15
CA SER A 106 32.70 7.28 -31.32
C SER A 106 32.57 6.79 -32.76
N GLU A 107 31.69 5.83 -33.00
CA GLU A 107 31.08 5.62 -34.32
C GLU A 107 30.36 6.88 -34.81
N PRO A 108 30.11 7.01 -36.13
CA PRO A 108 29.23 8.04 -36.68
C PRO A 108 27.85 8.03 -36.02
N GLN A 109 27.35 9.20 -35.67
CA GLN A 109 26.09 9.37 -34.96
C GLN A 109 24.98 9.71 -35.96
N THR A 110 24.01 8.83 -36.09
CA THR A 110 22.78 9.11 -36.85
C THR A 110 21.87 10.01 -36.01
N LEU A 111 21.58 11.22 -36.50
CA LEU A 111 20.78 12.23 -35.81
C LEU A 111 19.38 12.36 -36.42
N HIS A 112 18.33 12.21 -35.61
CA HIS A 112 16.95 12.34 -36.08
C HIS A 112 16.36 13.73 -35.77
N HIS A 113 16.35 14.64 -36.74
CA HIS A 113 15.89 16.03 -36.57
C HIS A 113 14.36 16.25 -36.40
N ASN A 114 13.60 15.19 -36.12
CA ASN A 114 12.12 15.22 -36.05
C ASN A 114 11.53 15.77 -34.73
N TRP A 115 12.37 16.28 -33.82
CA TRP A 115 11.97 16.75 -32.48
C TRP A 115 11.14 18.04 -32.48
N LYS A 116 11.10 18.80 -33.58
CA LYS A 116 10.32 20.06 -33.71
C LYS A 116 8.78 19.91 -33.74
N ARG A 117 8.21 18.77 -33.30
CA ARG A 117 6.75 18.57 -33.30
C ARG A 117 6.11 17.83 -32.13
N ARG A 118 6.85 17.38 -31.10
CA ARG A 118 6.23 16.70 -29.94
C ARG A 118 7.08 16.65 -28.66
N ALA A 119 7.38 17.81 -28.07
CA ALA A 119 7.61 17.91 -26.63
C ALA A 119 6.27 17.93 -25.86
N GLN A 120 5.35 17.02 -26.17
CA GLN A 120 4.22 16.74 -25.29
C GLN A 120 4.76 15.90 -24.12
N LYS A 121 4.41 16.27 -22.88
CA LYS A 121 4.51 15.37 -21.72
C LYS A 121 4.05 13.98 -22.17
N ARG A 122 4.94 12.99 -22.10
CA ARG A 122 4.57 11.58 -22.10
C ARG A 122 4.87 11.04 -20.71
N SER A 123 4.07 11.52 -19.76
CA SER A 123 3.81 10.78 -18.54
C SER A 123 3.41 9.37 -18.90
N ILE A 124 3.98 8.38 -18.21
CA ILE A 124 3.58 7.00 -18.38
C ILE A 124 2.39 6.79 -17.44
N GLN A 125 1.19 6.99 -17.97
CA GLN A 125 -0.05 6.61 -17.28
C GLN A 125 -0.01 5.12 -16.93
N MET A 126 -0.55 4.71 -15.78
CA MET A 126 -0.59 3.31 -15.37
C MET A 126 -1.91 2.66 -15.80
N THR A 127 -2.04 2.34 -17.09
CA THR A 127 -3.27 1.75 -17.66
C THR A 127 -3.01 0.46 -18.43
N ASN A 128 -4.08 -0.30 -18.69
CA ASN A 128 -4.02 -1.53 -19.48
C ASN A 128 -3.40 -1.29 -20.87
N GLU A 129 -3.70 -0.15 -21.54
CA GLU A 129 -3.13 0.21 -22.85
C GLU A 129 -1.61 0.45 -22.80
N THR A 130 -1.09 0.85 -21.64
CA THR A 130 0.34 1.07 -21.42
C THR A 130 1.09 -0.17 -20.92
N GLY A 131 0.37 -1.22 -20.53
CA GLY A 131 0.92 -2.51 -20.06
C GLY A 131 0.80 -2.77 -18.56
N PHE A 132 -0.01 -1.98 -17.84
CA PHE A 132 -0.23 -2.16 -16.39
C PHE A 132 -1.58 -2.84 -16.16
N ASP A 133 -1.60 -4.03 -15.54
CA ASP A 133 -2.85 -4.63 -15.10
C ASP A 133 -3.33 -3.99 -13.80
N THR A 134 -4.17 -2.96 -13.94
CA THR A 134 -4.74 -2.21 -12.80
C THR A 134 -5.61 -3.07 -11.89
N LEU A 135 -6.14 -4.21 -12.37
CA LEU A 135 -6.92 -5.15 -11.57
C LEU A 135 -6.07 -6.34 -11.10
N GLY A 136 -4.76 -6.29 -11.26
CA GLY A 136 -3.84 -7.38 -10.92
C GLY A 136 -2.47 -6.88 -10.47
N ALA A 137 -1.42 -7.63 -10.85
CA ALA A 137 -0.04 -7.35 -10.48
C ALA A 137 0.53 -6.15 -11.26
N TRP A 138 0.03 -4.94 -10.98
CA TRP A 138 0.36 -3.70 -11.71
C TRP A 138 1.86 -3.42 -11.82
N PHE A 139 2.66 -3.88 -10.84
CA PHE A 139 4.11 -3.71 -10.77
C PHE A 139 4.86 -4.46 -11.88
N GLU A 140 4.25 -5.49 -12.48
CA GLU A 140 4.78 -6.16 -13.68
C GLU A 140 4.86 -5.18 -14.86
N GLY A 141 3.91 -4.26 -14.96
CA GLY A 141 3.91 -3.20 -15.98
C GLY A 141 5.15 -2.29 -15.90
N VAL A 142 5.68 -2.03 -14.69
CA VAL A 142 6.93 -1.28 -14.47
C VAL A 142 8.14 -2.08 -14.98
N ASN A 143 8.15 -3.39 -14.72
CA ASN A 143 9.19 -4.29 -15.22
C ASN A 143 9.19 -4.43 -16.75
N LEU A 144 8.04 -4.30 -17.39
CA LEU A 144 7.89 -4.25 -18.85
C LEU A 144 8.33 -2.91 -19.48
N LEU A 145 8.64 -1.88 -18.69
CA LEU A 145 9.29 -0.65 -19.16
C LEU A 145 10.80 -0.82 -19.42
N LYS A 146 11.29 -2.05 -19.60
CA LYS A 146 12.69 -2.33 -20.00
C LYS A 146 12.95 -2.01 -21.47
N ASP A 147 11.95 -2.18 -22.34
CA ASP A 147 12.11 -2.05 -23.80
C ASP A 147 11.53 -0.75 -24.39
N LYS A 148 11.02 0.15 -23.54
CA LYS A 148 10.53 1.47 -23.93
C LYS A 148 11.55 2.52 -23.53
N GLU A 149 12.34 3.02 -24.48
CA GLU A 149 13.23 4.17 -24.25
C GLU A 149 12.38 5.35 -23.71
N PRO A 150 12.62 5.82 -22.46
CA PRO A 150 11.92 6.99 -21.96
C PRO A 150 12.37 8.23 -22.76
N ALA A 151 11.43 9.17 -22.95
CA ALA A 151 11.79 10.47 -23.50
C ALA A 151 12.80 11.17 -22.57
N ALA A 152 13.65 12.05 -23.10
CA ALA A 152 14.58 12.82 -22.28
C ALA A 152 13.80 13.65 -21.23
N VAL A 153 14.11 13.40 -19.95
CA VAL A 153 13.55 14.08 -18.78
C VAL A 153 14.62 14.95 -18.14
N ASP A 154 14.25 16.16 -17.75
CA ASP A 154 15.04 16.99 -16.85
C ASP A 154 14.84 16.47 -15.41
N VAL A 155 15.78 15.63 -14.96
CA VAL A 155 15.70 14.92 -13.67
C VAL A 155 15.75 15.90 -12.50
N ASP A 156 16.51 16.98 -12.60
CA ASP A 156 16.62 17.99 -11.54
C ASP A 156 15.33 18.82 -11.45
N ALA A 157 14.74 19.21 -12.60
CA ALA A 157 13.43 19.86 -12.64
C ALA A 157 12.27 18.94 -12.21
N ALA A 158 12.42 17.62 -12.36
CA ALA A 158 11.47 16.63 -11.87
C ALA A 158 11.59 16.44 -10.34
N LYS A 159 12.80 16.28 -9.80
CA LYS A 159 13.04 16.04 -8.37
C LYS A 159 12.86 17.26 -7.47
N SER A 160 12.92 18.47 -8.06
CA SER A 160 12.62 19.74 -7.37
C SER A 160 11.12 20.08 -7.30
N LYS A 161 10.23 19.24 -7.87
CA LYS A 161 8.78 19.44 -7.82
C LYS A 161 8.23 19.48 -6.39
N GLN A 162 7.32 20.42 -6.14
CA GLN A 162 6.71 20.59 -4.82
C GLN A 162 5.54 19.61 -4.67
N ILE A 163 5.68 18.64 -3.78
CA ILE A 163 4.71 17.56 -3.57
C ILE A 163 4.03 17.74 -2.21
N ALA A 164 2.71 17.82 -2.19
CA ALA A 164 1.94 17.67 -0.96
C ALA A 164 1.55 16.20 -0.74
N ILE A 165 1.65 15.72 0.50
CA ILE A 165 1.03 14.48 0.96
C ILE A 165 0.00 14.88 2.01
N VAL A 166 -1.28 14.67 1.73
CA VAL A 166 -2.38 15.04 2.64
C VAL A 166 -2.83 13.80 3.40
N GLY A 167 -2.56 13.77 4.70
CA GLY A 167 -2.75 12.63 5.61
C GLY A 167 -1.44 11.89 5.91
N ALA A 168 -1.01 11.93 7.17
CA ALA A 168 0.13 11.19 7.72
C ALA A 168 -0.27 9.79 8.24
N GLY A 169 -1.28 9.18 7.62
CA GLY A 169 -1.57 7.75 7.78
C GLY A 169 -0.54 6.88 7.08
N MET A 170 -0.58 5.56 7.30
CA MET A 170 0.43 4.63 6.77
C MET A 170 0.68 4.75 5.25
N ALA A 171 -0.34 5.03 4.45
CA ALA A 171 -0.18 5.27 3.01
C ALA A 171 0.65 6.54 2.71
N GLY A 172 0.38 7.65 3.40
CA GLY A 172 1.11 8.91 3.20
C GLY A 172 2.54 8.86 3.73
N LEU A 173 2.74 8.21 4.88
CA LEU A 173 4.08 7.92 5.43
C LEU A 173 4.90 7.04 4.47
N MET A 174 4.27 6.01 3.91
CA MET A 174 4.91 5.15 2.91
C MET A 174 5.25 5.92 1.63
N SER A 175 4.35 6.79 1.14
CA SER A 175 4.63 7.63 -0.02
C SER A 175 5.79 8.60 0.22
N TYR A 176 5.88 9.19 1.41
CA TYR A 176 7.03 10.02 1.77
C TYR A 176 8.33 9.22 1.70
N LEU A 177 8.37 8.03 2.31
CA LEU A 177 9.55 7.17 2.31
C LEU A 177 9.98 6.79 0.89
N VAL A 178 9.05 6.35 0.04
CA VAL A 178 9.35 5.97 -1.35
C VAL A 178 9.85 7.16 -2.18
N LEU A 179 9.19 8.32 -2.08
CA LEU A 179 9.59 9.52 -2.83
C LEU A 179 10.93 10.09 -2.35
N SER A 180 11.17 10.11 -1.04
CA SER A 180 12.45 10.51 -0.45
C SER A 180 13.59 9.58 -0.91
N GLN A 181 13.35 8.27 -0.94
CA GLN A 181 14.33 7.28 -1.45
C GLN A 181 14.56 7.38 -2.97
N ALA A 182 13.60 7.90 -3.74
CA ALA A 182 13.79 8.28 -5.14
C ALA A 182 14.59 9.59 -5.33
N GLY A 183 14.89 10.32 -4.25
CA GLY A 183 15.61 11.59 -4.27
C GLY A 183 14.72 12.82 -4.48
N MET A 184 13.40 12.70 -4.27
CA MET A 184 12.49 13.85 -4.22
C MET A 184 12.73 14.61 -2.91
N THR A 185 13.03 15.90 -2.96
CA THR A 185 13.45 16.68 -1.77
C THR A 185 12.42 17.72 -1.30
N ASN A 186 11.45 18.08 -2.14
CA ASN A 186 10.49 19.14 -1.84
C ASN A 186 9.10 18.58 -1.54
N ILE A 187 9.02 17.79 -0.46
CA ILE A 187 7.79 17.12 0.00
C ILE A 187 7.29 17.81 1.27
N SER A 188 5.99 18.04 1.39
CA SER A 188 5.32 18.49 2.61
C SER A 188 4.21 17.52 2.99
N ILE A 189 4.20 17.06 4.24
CA ILE A 189 3.09 16.27 4.79
C ILE A 189 2.13 17.21 5.53
N ILE A 190 0.84 17.05 5.29
CA ILE A 190 -0.25 17.85 5.88
C ILE A 190 -1.16 16.89 6.64
N GLU A 191 -1.11 16.92 7.97
CA GLU A 191 -1.91 16.06 8.84
C GLU A 191 -3.00 16.89 9.54
N ALA A 192 -4.22 16.33 9.61
CA ALA A 192 -5.37 17.01 10.20
C ALA A 192 -5.46 16.82 11.72
N GLY A 193 -4.90 15.74 12.25
CA GLY A 193 -4.82 15.42 13.68
C GLY A 193 -3.52 15.85 14.35
N GLN A 194 -3.27 15.23 15.51
CA GLN A 194 -2.16 15.51 16.43
C GLN A 194 -1.10 14.40 16.45
N ARG A 195 -1.25 13.34 15.63
CA ARG A 195 -0.37 12.17 15.62
C ARG A 195 -0.23 11.58 14.22
N LEU A 196 0.86 10.85 14.00
CA LEU A 196 1.06 10.02 12.82
C LEU A 196 0.21 8.74 12.88
N GLY A 197 0.08 8.04 11.75
CA GLY A 197 -0.41 6.67 11.65
C GLY A 197 -1.87 6.49 11.23
N GLY A 198 -2.70 7.54 11.26
CA GLY A 198 -4.13 7.44 10.88
C GLY A 198 -4.84 6.36 11.70
N ARG A 199 -5.39 5.33 11.05
CA ARG A 199 -6.09 4.23 11.74
C ARG A 199 -5.20 3.34 12.63
N VAL A 200 -3.88 3.48 12.59
CA VAL A 200 -3.00 2.78 13.54
C VAL A 200 -3.04 3.48 14.89
N HIS A 201 -3.58 2.81 15.92
CA HIS A 201 -3.73 3.38 17.25
C HIS A 201 -3.79 2.30 18.36
N THR A 202 -2.70 2.21 19.12
CA THR A 202 -2.63 1.57 20.44
C THR A 202 -2.96 2.60 21.51
N GLU A 203 -3.80 2.22 22.48
CA GLU A 203 -4.09 3.01 23.68
C GLU A 203 -3.41 2.38 24.90
N TYR A 204 -2.68 3.19 25.69
CA TYR A 204 -2.01 2.76 26.93
C TYR A 204 -2.83 3.26 28.15
N LEU A 205 -3.46 2.36 28.90
CA LEU A 205 -4.32 2.71 30.05
C LEU A 205 -3.54 2.90 31.36
N SER A 206 -2.43 2.17 31.51
CA SER A 206 -1.44 2.40 32.57
C SER A 206 -0.02 2.33 32.02
N GLY A 207 0.80 3.31 32.40
CA GLY A 207 2.20 3.36 32.01
C GLY A 207 2.40 3.68 30.53
N GLY A 208 3.42 3.09 29.94
CA GLY A 208 3.75 3.19 28.52
C GLY A 208 3.83 1.81 27.84
N PRO A 209 4.47 1.74 26.66
CA PRO A 209 4.52 0.53 25.81
C PRO A 209 4.90 -0.77 26.54
N PHE A 210 5.88 -0.70 27.42
CA PHE A 210 6.46 -1.87 28.10
C PHE A 210 5.95 -2.09 29.53
N ASP A 211 4.93 -1.32 29.96
CA ASP A 211 4.13 -1.61 31.16
C ASP A 211 2.94 -2.55 30.83
N TYR A 212 2.71 -2.84 29.54
CA TYR A 212 1.79 -3.85 29.01
C TYR A 212 0.29 -3.74 29.38
N SER A 213 -0.13 -2.66 30.05
CA SER A 213 -1.55 -2.30 30.14
C SER A 213 -1.94 -1.40 28.97
N TYR A 214 -2.08 -2.02 27.80
CA TYR A 214 -2.50 -1.35 26.57
C TYR A 214 -3.47 -2.22 25.77
N GLN A 215 -4.16 -1.63 24.79
CA GLN A 215 -4.91 -2.39 23.80
C GLN A 215 -4.94 -1.71 22.43
N GLU A 216 -5.04 -2.54 21.40
CA GLU A 216 -5.11 -2.09 20.01
C GLU A 216 -6.53 -1.65 19.64
N MET A 217 -6.76 -0.35 19.66
CA MET A 217 -8.02 0.24 19.18
C MET A 217 -8.02 0.37 17.64
N GLY A 218 -6.85 0.33 17.01
CA GLY A 218 -6.60 0.22 15.58
C GLY A 218 -6.64 -1.23 15.04
N PRO A 219 -5.87 -1.54 13.97
CA PRO A 219 -5.54 -2.94 13.62
C PRO A 219 -4.76 -3.60 14.77
N MET A 220 -4.72 -4.94 14.80
CA MET A 220 -4.24 -5.69 15.98
C MET A 220 -3.09 -6.67 15.70
N ARG A 221 -2.96 -7.12 14.46
CA ARG A 221 -2.09 -8.23 14.06
C ARG A 221 -1.84 -8.23 12.55
N PHE A 222 -0.93 -9.10 12.11
CA PHE A 222 -0.62 -9.38 10.71
C PHE A 222 -0.62 -10.91 10.52
N PRO A 223 -1.37 -11.48 9.56
CA PRO A 223 -1.21 -12.88 9.17
C PRO A 223 0.18 -13.09 8.55
N GLU A 224 0.82 -14.22 8.85
CA GLU A 224 2.20 -14.48 8.42
C GLU A 224 2.29 -15.68 7.46
N HIS A 225 1.67 -16.81 7.83
CA HIS A 225 1.73 -18.03 7.05
C HIS A 225 0.33 -18.66 6.87
N TYR A 226 0.07 -19.17 5.67
CA TYR A 226 -1.06 -20.04 5.34
C TYR A 226 -0.56 -21.49 5.26
N VAL A 227 -1.37 -22.47 5.68
CA VAL A 227 -1.08 -23.90 5.51
C VAL A 227 -2.18 -24.50 4.64
N ASP A 228 -1.82 -25.05 3.48
CA ASP A 228 -2.78 -25.71 2.61
C ASP A 228 -3.27 -27.02 3.24
N PRO A 229 -4.59 -27.20 3.50
CA PRO A 229 -5.12 -28.40 4.11
C PRO A 229 -5.01 -29.65 3.23
N LYS A 230 -4.75 -29.53 1.91
CA LYS A 230 -4.57 -30.70 1.02
C LYS A 230 -3.16 -31.29 1.11
N THR A 231 -2.14 -30.44 1.06
CA THR A 231 -0.72 -30.85 1.00
C THR A 231 0.02 -30.71 2.34
N ASN A 232 -0.57 -30.02 3.31
CA ASN A 232 0.08 -29.59 4.55
C ASN A 232 1.36 -28.74 4.31
N THR A 233 1.44 -28.07 3.15
CA THR A 233 2.53 -27.16 2.80
C THR A 233 2.27 -25.76 3.37
N THR A 234 3.30 -25.17 3.98
CA THR A 234 3.25 -23.80 4.51
C THR A 234 3.70 -22.81 3.45
N TYR A 235 2.92 -21.74 3.27
CA TYR A 235 3.19 -20.63 2.37
C TYR A 235 3.23 -19.32 3.16
N ASN A 236 4.16 -18.42 2.83
CA ASN A 236 4.12 -17.07 3.34
C ASN A 236 2.93 -16.33 2.75
N ILE A 237 2.26 -15.49 3.54
CA ILE A 237 1.28 -14.52 3.05
C ILE A 237 2.08 -13.29 2.61
N THR A 238 2.25 -13.18 1.29
CA THR A 238 3.32 -12.39 0.64
C THR A 238 3.09 -10.89 0.65
N ASP A 239 1.85 -10.46 0.49
CA ASP A 239 1.43 -9.05 0.53
C ASP A 239 1.63 -8.43 1.92
N HIS A 240 1.45 -9.22 2.99
CA HIS A 240 1.74 -8.80 4.35
C HIS A 240 3.24 -8.70 4.68
N GLN A 241 4.14 -9.31 3.89
CA GLN A 241 5.59 -9.20 4.09
C GLN A 241 6.10 -7.76 3.96
N LEU A 242 5.38 -6.91 3.21
CA LEU A 242 5.64 -5.49 3.12
C LEU A 242 5.64 -4.78 4.48
N VAL A 243 4.79 -5.21 5.43
CA VAL A 243 4.76 -4.65 6.79
C VAL A 243 6.02 -5.03 7.57
N PHE A 244 6.48 -6.28 7.42
CA PHE A 244 7.70 -6.77 8.07
C PHE A 244 8.96 -6.13 7.46
N GLN A 245 9.00 -5.91 6.15
CA GLN A 245 10.06 -5.15 5.50
C GLN A 245 10.09 -3.70 6.02
N LEU A 246 8.94 -3.02 6.06
CA LEU A 246 8.91 -1.62 6.47
C LEU A 246 9.46 -1.45 7.89
N ALA A 247 9.03 -2.30 8.83
CA ALA A 247 9.57 -2.31 10.19
C ALA A 247 11.10 -2.51 10.22
N ALA A 248 11.63 -3.46 9.45
CA ALA A 248 13.08 -3.69 9.37
C ALA A 248 13.83 -2.47 8.79
N GLU A 249 13.30 -1.86 7.73
CA GLU A 249 13.84 -0.63 7.14
C GLU A 249 13.82 0.53 8.14
N MET A 250 12.72 0.73 8.87
CA MET A 250 12.61 1.78 9.89
C MET A 250 13.55 1.53 11.08
N ASN A 251 13.82 0.27 11.44
CA ASN A 251 14.82 -0.07 12.46
C ASN A 251 16.23 0.30 12.00
N GLU A 252 16.62 -0.02 10.76
CA GLU A 252 17.90 0.39 10.18
C GLU A 252 18.05 1.92 10.10
N LEU A 253 17.03 2.62 9.58
CA LEU A 253 17.04 4.08 9.44
C LEU A 253 17.13 4.81 10.80
N ASN A 254 16.56 4.22 11.86
CA ASN A 254 16.66 4.72 13.23
C ASN A 254 17.86 4.14 14.01
N ASN A 255 18.82 3.49 13.35
CA ASN A 255 20.01 2.87 13.97
C ASN A 255 19.69 1.90 15.13
N HIS A 256 18.55 1.21 15.04
CA HIS A 256 18.01 0.31 16.07
C HIS A 256 17.81 0.97 17.46
N ASP A 257 17.43 2.25 17.50
CA ASP A 257 17.00 2.91 18.74
C ASP A 257 15.78 2.19 19.34
N LYS A 258 15.94 1.67 20.57
CA LYS A 258 14.90 0.95 21.33
C LYS A 258 13.63 1.76 21.60
N ASN A 259 13.70 3.09 21.56
CA ASN A 259 12.51 3.93 21.71
C ASN A 259 11.63 3.91 20.44
N LEU A 260 12.24 3.65 19.29
CA LEU A 260 11.63 3.69 17.95
C LEU A 260 11.53 2.31 17.28
N SER A 261 12.15 1.27 17.85
CA SER A 261 12.21 -0.06 17.25
C SER A 261 10.84 -0.70 17.06
N VAL A 262 10.61 -1.27 15.88
CA VAL A 262 9.40 -2.01 15.55
C VAL A 262 9.74 -3.50 15.61
N ASP A 263 9.52 -4.08 16.78
CA ASP A 263 9.84 -5.48 17.09
C ASP A 263 8.57 -6.34 17.05
N PHE A 264 8.58 -7.44 16.30
CA PHE A 264 7.42 -8.33 16.19
C PHE A 264 7.47 -9.47 17.20
N ILE A 265 6.32 -9.72 17.82
CA ILE A 265 6.06 -10.86 18.69
C ILE A 265 4.90 -11.71 18.13
N PRO A 266 4.80 -13.00 18.50
CA PRO A 266 3.68 -13.85 18.08
C PRO A 266 2.33 -13.29 18.52
N TRP A 267 1.32 -13.38 17.66
CA TRP A 267 -0.07 -13.14 18.03
C TRP A 267 -0.82 -14.49 18.11
N ILE A 268 -1.46 -14.75 19.24
CA ILE A 268 -2.28 -15.93 19.46
C ILE A 268 -3.69 -15.60 19.00
N GLN A 269 -4.09 -16.10 17.83
CA GLN A 269 -5.43 -15.82 17.27
C GLN A 269 -6.53 -16.63 17.96
N SER A 270 -6.32 -17.93 18.13
CA SER A 270 -7.27 -18.87 18.73
C SER A 270 -6.64 -19.58 19.93
N ASN A 271 -7.46 -19.90 20.94
CA ASN A 271 -7.07 -20.73 22.06
C ASN A 271 -8.24 -21.66 22.38
N ARG A 272 -7.96 -22.96 22.49
CA ARG A 272 -8.98 -23.99 22.78
C ARG A 272 -9.71 -23.77 24.12
N ASN A 273 -9.11 -23.00 25.02
CA ASN A 273 -9.69 -22.64 26.32
C ASN A 273 -10.56 -21.37 26.27
N GLY A 274 -10.69 -20.71 25.10
CA GLY A 274 -11.64 -19.61 24.90
C GLY A 274 -13.08 -20.04 25.23
N LEU A 275 -13.87 -19.12 25.76
CA LEU A 275 -15.18 -19.38 26.33
C LEU A 275 -16.29 -19.23 25.29
N SER A 276 -17.32 -20.07 25.36
CA SER A 276 -18.52 -19.95 24.52
C SER A 276 -19.74 -19.66 25.41
N TYR A 277 -20.02 -18.38 25.68
CA TYR A 277 -21.17 -17.98 26.47
C TYR A 277 -22.41 -17.78 25.60
N LYS A 278 -23.23 -18.82 25.49
CA LYS A 278 -24.49 -18.79 24.73
C LYS A 278 -25.68 -19.24 25.57
N ASN A 279 -26.83 -18.59 25.43
CA ASN A 279 -28.07 -18.85 26.16
C ASN A 279 -27.88 -19.01 27.70
N GLY A 280 -26.95 -18.25 28.29
CA GLY A 280 -26.66 -18.32 29.71
C GLY A 280 -25.93 -19.58 30.19
N ILE A 281 -25.45 -20.46 29.29
CA ILE A 281 -24.83 -21.74 29.65
C ILE A 281 -23.55 -21.51 30.47
N LYS A 282 -23.53 -22.09 31.67
CA LYS A 282 -22.38 -22.14 32.58
C LYS A 282 -22.20 -23.56 33.12
N LEU A 283 -20.95 -23.94 33.34
CA LEU A 283 -20.55 -25.16 34.03
C LEU A 283 -20.70 -25.01 35.55
N ALA A 284 -20.52 -26.11 36.28
CA ALA A 284 -20.60 -26.12 37.75
C ALA A 284 -19.56 -25.22 38.46
N ASN A 285 -18.51 -24.78 37.77
CA ASN A 285 -17.52 -23.82 38.26
C ASN A 285 -17.90 -22.35 37.98
N GLY A 286 -19.08 -22.07 37.41
CA GLY A 286 -19.56 -20.72 37.12
C GLY A 286 -19.07 -20.09 35.80
N LEU A 287 -18.15 -20.74 35.10
CA LEU A 287 -17.65 -20.30 33.79
C LEU A 287 -18.45 -20.95 32.63
N PRO A 288 -18.55 -20.30 31.46
CA PRO A 288 -19.02 -20.93 30.24
C PRO A 288 -18.12 -22.12 29.84
N PRO A 289 -18.62 -23.06 29.04
CA PRO A 289 -17.80 -24.14 28.50
C PRO A 289 -16.73 -23.58 27.54
N THR A 290 -15.55 -24.19 27.56
CA THR A 290 -14.48 -23.89 26.61
C THR A 290 -14.73 -24.55 25.25
N LEU A 291 -14.11 -24.03 24.19
CA LEU A 291 -14.15 -24.65 22.85
C LEU A 291 -13.65 -26.10 22.88
N ALA A 292 -12.64 -26.42 23.68
CA ALA A 292 -12.15 -27.79 23.89
C ALA A 292 -13.20 -28.70 24.54
N GLN A 293 -13.92 -28.21 25.55
CA GLN A 293 -14.99 -28.96 26.22
C GLN A 293 -16.19 -29.19 25.28
N ILE A 294 -16.56 -28.19 24.48
CA ILE A 294 -17.59 -28.34 23.43
C ILE A 294 -17.16 -29.36 22.37
N SER A 295 -15.90 -29.33 21.93
CA SER A 295 -15.37 -30.30 20.96
C SER A 295 -15.35 -31.74 21.51
N ALA A 296 -15.15 -31.92 22.82
CA ALA A 296 -15.22 -33.21 23.49
C ALA A 296 -16.66 -33.66 23.82
N ASN A 297 -17.58 -32.71 23.99
CA ASN A 297 -19.00 -32.97 24.28
C ASN A 297 -19.90 -31.89 23.65
N SER A 298 -20.43 -32.17 22.47
CA SER A 298 -21.26 -31.24 21.71
C SER A 298 -22.57 -30.83 22.39
N SER A 299 -23.03 -31.56 23.42
CA SER A 299 -24.20 -31.16 24.23
C SER A 299 -23.97 -29.91 25.08
N LEU A 300 -22.72 -29.44 25.19
CA LEU A 300 -22.37 -28.16 25.83
C LEU A 300 -22.53 -26.95 24.90
N ALA A 301 -22.76 -27.16 23.60
CA ALA A 301 -23.05 -26.08 22.66
C ALA A 301 -24.55 -25.85 22.52
N VAL A 302 -24.92 -24.60 22.23
CA VAL A 302 -26.23 -24.30 21.62
C VAL A 302 -26.18 -24.81 20.18
N ALA A 303 -27.00 -25.82 19.87
CA ALA A 303 -27.05 -26.39 18.53
C ALA A 303 -27.73 -25.43 17.55
N SER A 304 -27.02 -25.06 16.49
CA SER A 304 -27.59 -24.47 15.28
C SER A 304 -27.65 -25.55 14.22
N THR A 305 -28.86 -25.91 13.76
CA THR A 305 -29.08 -26.91 12.71
C THR A 305 -29.80 -26.28 11.53
N TYR A 306 -29.14 -26.24 10.38
CA TYR A 306 -29.77 -25.86 9.12
C TYR A 306 -30.74 -26.94 8.64
N ASP A 307 -31.84 -26.53 8.01
CA ASP A 307 -32.77 -27.46 7.36
C ASP A 307 -32.18 -28.05 6.07
N ASP A 308 -32.80 -29.12 5.56
CA ASP A 308 -32.33 -29.82 4.35
C ASP A 308 -32.20 -28.90 3.13
N ALA A 309 -33.08 -27.90 3.00
CA ALA A 309 -33.05 -26.94 1.90
C ALA A 309 -31.85 -25.97 2.00
N THR A 310 -31.51 -25.58 3.23
CA THR A 310 -30.38 -24.71 3.55
C THR A 310 -29.05 -25.44 3.38
N ASN A 311 -28.97 -26.71 3.83
CA ASN A 311 -27.82 -27.57 3.54
C ASN A 311 -27.63 -27.78 2.02
N THR A 312 -28.72 -28.05 1.29
CA THR A 312 -28.69 -28.19 -0.19
C THR A 312 -28.21 -26.92 -0.89
N LEU A 313 -28.61 -25.73 -0.40
CA LEU A 313 -28.15 -24.45 -0.94
C LEU A 313 -26.65 -24.22 -0.66
N SER A 314 -26.16 -24.60 0.54
CA SER A 314 -24.73 -24.53 0.88
C SER A 314 -23.91 -25.42 -0.06
N GLU A 315 -24.31 -26.69 -0.21
CA GLU A 315 -23.66 -27.64 -1.12
C GLU A 315 -23.70 -27.20 -2.59
N GLU A 316 -24.68 -26.39 -3.00
CA GLU A 316 -24.72 -25.80 -4.34
C GLU A 316 -23.83 -24.55 -4.45
N LEU A 317 -23.77 -23.69 -3.42
CA LEU A 317 -22.87 -22.55 -3.36
C LEU A 317 -21.39 -22.97 -3.39
N ASP A 318 -21.03 -23.98 -2.59
CA ASP A 318 -19.67 -24.54 -2.50
C ASP A 318 -19.13 -25.01 -3.87
N LYS A 319 -20.01 -25.40 -4.80
CA LYS A 319 -19.61 -25.78 -6.16
C LYS A 319 -19.08 -24.60 -6.97
N TYR A 320 -19.32 -23.34 -6.60
CA TYR A 320 -18.85 -22.15 -7.30
C TYR A 320 -17.72 -21.41 -6.57
N LEU A 321 -17.55 -21.69 -5.28
CA LEU A 321 -16.45 -21.16 -4.49
C LEU A 321 -15.13 -21.86 -4.84
N PRO A 322 -13.99 -21.16 -4.75
CA PRO A 322 -12.70 -21.73 -5.08
C PRO A 322 -12.15 -22.57 -3.91
N GLY A 323 -11.45 -23.66 -4.23
CA GLY A 323 -10.79 -24.51 -3.22
C GLY A 323 -9.45 -23.97 -2.73
N SER A 324 -8.77 -24.71 -1.84
CA SER A 324 -7.51 -24.26 -1.20
C SER A 324 -6.38 -23.90 -2.15
N ASP A 325 -6.36 -24.40 -3.39
CA ASP A 325 -5.36 -24.02 -4.42
C ASP A 325 -5.43 -22.51 -4.73
N PHE A 326 -6.62 -21.92 -4.65
CA PHE A 326 -6.82 -20.48 -4.79
C PHE A 326 -6.40 -19.72 -3.52
N SER A 327 -6.58 -20.29 -2.33
CA SER A 327 -6.04 -19.73 -1.08
C SER A 327 -4.51 -19.74 -1.06
N VAL A 328 -3.88 -20.78 -1.61
CA VAL A 328 -2.44 -20.81 -1.89
C VAL A 328 -2.07 -19.68 -2.87
N ARG A 329 -2.83 -19.48 -3.96
CA ARG A 329 -2.59 -18.34 -4.86
C ARG A 329 -2.74 -16.99 -4.15
N MET A 330 -3.76 -16.79 -3.31
CA MET A 330 -3.94 -15.55 -2.54
C MET A 330 -2.76 -15.30 -1.61
N ALA A 331 -2.26 -16.32 -0.91
CA ALA A 331 -1.07 -16.21 -0.07
C ALA A 331 0.18 -15.85 -0.89
N GLN A 332 0.42 -16.51 -2.03
CA GLN A 332 1.62 -16.30 -2.87
C GLN A 332 1.60 -15.04 -3.75
N ASN A 333 0.42 -14.60 -4.19
CA ASN A 333 0.24 -13.42 -5.03
C ASN A 333 -1.25 -12.98 -5.02
N MET A 334 -1.62 -12.20 -3.99
CA MET A 334 -2.97 -11.65 -3.82
C MET A 334 -3.47 -10.87 -5.05
N PHE A 335 -2.57 -10.18 -5.75
CA PHE A 335 -2.89 -9.38 -6.94
C PHE A 335 -3.30 -10.25 -8.14
N LYS A 336 -2.55 -11.33 -8.43
CA LYS A 336 -2.94 -12.32 -9.45
C LYS A 336 -4.22 -13.05 -9.06
N ALA A 337 -4.41 -13.35 -7.77
CA ALA A 337 -5.65 -13.96 -7.27
C ALA A 337 -6.87 -13.05 -7.47
N HIS A 338 -6.79 -11.76 -7.11
CA HIS A 338 -7.84 -10.78 -7.38
C HIS A 338 -8.16 -10.73 -8.88
N ARG A 339 -7.14 -10.65 -9.74
CA ARG A 339 -7.34 -10.59 -11.20
C ARG A 339 -8.05 -11.84 -11.75
N GLU A 340 -7.66 -13.02 -11.27
CA GLU A 340 -8.31 -14.30 -11.60
C GLU A 340 -9.76 -14.34 -11.09
N TRP A 341 -10.03 -13.80 -9.90
CA TRP A 341 -11.39 -13.70 -9.36
C TRP A 341 -12.29 -12.79 -10.18
N ILE A 342 -11.84 -11.57 -10.53
CA ILE A 342 -12.60 -10.65 -11.40
C ILE A 342 -13.01 -11.33 -12.71
N ASN A 343 -12.07 -12.03 -13.37
CA ASN A 343 -12.28 -12.60 -14.70
C ASN A 343 -13.04 -13.94 -14.69
N SER A 344 -12.76 -14.82 -13.73
CA SER A 344 -13.16 -16.23 -13.76
C SER A 344 -13.81 -16.74 -12.47
N GLY A 345 -13.98 -15.88 -11.46
CA GLY A 345 -14.73 -16.20 -10.25
C GLY A 345 -16.14 -16.71 -10.54
N LEU A 346 -16.67 -17.49 -9.60
CA LEU A 346 -17.98 -18.16 -9.70
C LEU A 346 -18.13 -18.95 -11.02
N LYS A 347 -17.11 -19.75 -11.38
CA LYS A 347 -17.05 -20.55 -12.62
C LYS A 347 -17.24 -19.73 -13.92
N GLY A 348 -16.63 -18.54 -13.98
CA GLY A 348 -16.66 -17.69 -15.18
C GLY A 348 -17.84 -16.71 -15.26
N LEU A 349 -18.58 -16.52 -14.17
CA LEU A 349 -19.65 -15.52 -14.08
C LEU A 349 -19.14 -14.13 -13.68
N GLY A 350 -17.86 -14.03 -13.31
CA GLY A 350 -17.19 -12.81 -12.85
C GLY A 350 -17.34 -12.63 -11.35
N GLY A 351 -16.24 -12.59 -10.61
CA GLY A 351 -16.26 -12.68 -9.15
C GLY A 351 -16.72 -11.43 -8.40
N ASP A 352 -16.64 -10.24 -9.02
CA ASP A 352 -16.97 -8.97 -8.36
C ASP A 352 -18.41 -8.51 -8.61
N VAL A 353 -19.05 -8.93 -9.70
CA VAL A 353 -20.38 -8.44 -10.10
C VAL A 353 -21.55 -9.09 -9.32
N TRP A 354 -21.25 -9.84 -8.26
CA TRP A 354 -22.21 -10.50 -7.39
C TRP A 354 -21.91 -10.22 -5.91
N SER A 355 -22.95 -10.00 -5.11
CA SER A 355 -22.90 -10.27 -3.67
C SER A 355 -23.40 -11.68 -3.40
N GLU A 356 -23.07 -12.23 -2.23
CA GLU A 356 -23.47 -13.59 -1.84
C GLU A 356 -25.00 -13.77 -1.88
N TYR A 357 -25.73 -12.83 -1.30
CA TYR A 357 -27.19 -12.76 -1.37
C TYR A 357 -27.70 -12.76 -2.82
N ALA A 358 -27.13 -11.88 -3.66
CA ALA A 358 -27.58 -11.74 -5.05
C ALA A 358 -27.33 -13.02 -5.85
N PHE A 359 -26.23 -13.73 -5.58
CA PHE A 359 -25.89 -14.99 -6.22
C PHE A 359 -26.80 -16.15 -5.75
N MET A 360 -26.94 -16.33 -4.44
CA MET A 360 -27.81 -17.38 -3.87
C MET A 360 -29.26 -17.24 -4.34
N VAL A 361 -29.83 -16.03 -4.28
CA VAL A 361 -31.25 -15.81 -4.65
C VAL A 361 -31.44 -15.77 -6.17
N ASN A 362 -30.66 -14.96 -6.90
CA ASN A 362 -30.95 -14.71 -8.32
C ASN A 362 -30.30 -15.72 -9.26
N TYR A 363 -29.17 -16.32 -8.90
CA TYR A 363 -28.49 -17.31 -9.74
C TYR A 363 -28.85 -18.74 -9.29
N LEU A 364 -28.57 -19.11 -8.02
CA LEU A 364 -28.83 -20.47 -7.51
C LEU A 364 -30.32 -20.77 -7.20
N LYS A 365 -31.17 -19.75 -7.15
CA LYS A 365 -32.61 -19.85 -6.81
C LYS A 365 -32.88 -20.39 -5.40
N GLY A 366 -31.98 -20.10 -4.47
CA GLY A 366 -32.15 -20.37 -3.05
C GLY A 366 -33.39 -19.67 -2.48
N SER A 367 -34.00 -20.28 -1.45
CA SER A 367 -35.09 -19.63 -0.72
C SER A 367 -34.55 -18.46 0.12
N LEU A 368 -35.37 -17.44 0.39
CA LEU A 368 -34.96 -16.32 1.24
C LEU A 368 -34.60 -16.78 2.66
N ASN A 369 -35.30 -17.79 3.20
CA ASN A 369 -35.02 -18.38 4.51
C ASN A 369 -33.67 -19.12 4.53
N SER A 370 -33.38 -19.88 3.48
CA SER A 370 -32.11 -20.60 3.33
C SER A 370 -30.94 -19.64 3.07
N THR A 371 -31.18 -18.55 2.35
CA THR A 371 -30.15 -17.51 2.12
C THR A 371 -29.81 -16.78 3.41
N ASP A 372 -30.83 -16.34 4.17
CA ASP A 372 -30.69 -15.70 5.49
C ASP A 372 -29.99 -16.61 6.52
N ALA A 373 -30.26 -17.92 6.46
CA ALA A 373 -29.62 -18.90 7.33
C ALA A 373 -28.15 -19.19 6.97
N LEU A 374 -27.74 -19.04 5.70
CA LEU A 374 -26.34 -19.24 5.27
C LEU A 374 -25.48 -17.98 5.41
N GLY A 375 -26.10 -16.79 5.34
CA GLY A 375 -25.39 -15.53 5.48
C GLY A 375 -26.32 -14.34 5.68
N GLU A 376 -25.79 -13.29 6.32
CA GLU A 376 -26.50 -12.02 6.44
C GLU A 376 -26.79 -11.42 5.05
N TYR A 377 -27.76 -10.48 4.97
CA TYR A 377 -28.13 -9.76 3.75
C TYR A 377 -27.02 -8.78 3.28
N SER A 378 -25.84 -9.30 2.94
CA SER A 378 -24.71 -8.50 2.48
C SER A 378 -24.84 -8.12 1.00
N THR A 379 -24.45 -6.87 0.74
CA THR A 379 -24.28 -6.32 -0.61
C THR A 379 -22.81 -6.28 -1.04
N THR A 380 -21.87 -6.67 -0.15
CA THR A 380 -20.43 -6.69 -0.45
C THR A 380 -20.11 -7.66 -1.58
N SER A 381 -19.03 -7.38 -2.30
CA SER A 381 -18.45 -8.30 -3.28
C SER A 381 -17.93 -9.57 -2.58
N PHE A 382 -18.10 -10.74 -3.22
CA PHE A 382 -17.53 -12.01 -2.73
C PHE A 382 -16.03 -11.94 -2.42
N TRP A 383 -15.31 -11.04 -3.08
CA TRP A 383 -13.88 -10.88 -2.85
C TRP A 383 -13.55 -10.59 -1.39
N ASP A 384 -14.39 -9.82 -0.69
CA ASP A 384 -14.24 -9.48 0.73
C ASP A 384 -14.17 -10.75 1.60
N SER A 385 -15.14 -11.64 1.44
CA SER A 385 -15.22 -12.92 2.14
C SER A 385 -14.05 -13.87 1.80
N LEU A 386 -13.53 -13.81 0.57
CA LEU A 386 -12.42 -14.67 0.14
C LEU A 386 -11.07 -14.27 0.76
N TYR A 387 -10.68 -12.99 0.69
CA TYR A 387 -9.39 -12.57 1.24
C TYR A 387 -9.42 -12.54 2.76
N GLU A 388 -10.52 -12.08 3.39
CA GLU A 388 -10.65 -12.13 4.86
C GLU A 388 -10.72 -13.57 5.36
N GLY A 389 -11.46 -14.44 4.67
CA GLY A 389 -11.50 -15.87 4.98
C GLY A 389 -10.11 -16.50 4.98
N MET A 390 -9.25 -16.16 4.00
CA MET A 390 -7.86 -16.63 3.94
C MET A 390 -7.00 -16.04 5.07
N TYR A 391 -7.04 -14.72 5.29
CA TYR A 391 -6.25 -14.07 6.34
C TYR A 391 -6.64 -14.53 7.75
N PHE A 392 -7.93 -14.72 8.04
CA PHE A 392 -8.42 -15.23 9.33
C PHE A 392 -8.21 -16.74 9.51
N GLN A 393 -7.90 -17.49 8.43
CA GLN A 393 -7.45 -18.88 8.47
C GLN A 393 -5.92 -19.03 8.46
N ALA A 394 -5.15 -17.94 8.54
CA ALA A 394 -3.70 -18.03 8.64
C ALA A 394 -3.27 -18.86 9.87
N ALA A 395 -2.28 -19.72 9.67
CA ALA A 395 -1.77 -20.64 10.69
C ALA A 395 -0.95 -19.93 11.78
N THR A 396 -0.37 -18.78 11.46
CA THR A 396 0.42 -17.95 12.39
C THR A 396 0.22 -16.47 12.09
N TYR A 397 0.38 -15.66 13.13
CA TYR A 397 0.22 -14.21 13.10
C TYR A 397 1.30 -13.55 13.95
N LYS A 398 1.58 -12.28 13.63
CA LYS A 398 2.45 -11.39 14.42
C LYS A 398 1.69 -10.16 14.89
N THR A 399 2.13 -9.59 16.00
CA THR A 399 1.78 -8.23 16.47
C THR A 399 3.07 -7.50 16.84
N ILE A 400 3.00 -6.23 17.23
CA ILE A 400 4.18 -5.42 17.59
C ILE A 400 4.29 -5.34 19.11
N ASP A 401 5.50 -5.58 19.64
CA ASP A 401 5.79 -5.50 21.06
C ASP A 401 5.73 -4.05 21.55
N GLY A 402 5.01 -3.78 22.62
CA GLY A 402 4.66 -2.42 23.03
C GLY A 402 3.68 -1.70 22.09
N GLY A 403 3.07 -2.40 21.13
CA GLY A 403 1.88 -1.96 20.39
C GLY A 403 2.12 -1.41 18.97
N LEU A 404 1.12 -1.57 18.11
CA LEU A 404 1.19 -1.20 16.68
C LEU A 404 1.42 0.30 16.45
N SER A 405 1.08 1.18 17.39
CA SER A 405 1.45 2.61 17.35
C SER A 405 2.97 2.86 17.23
N ARG A 406 3.82 1.88 17.56
CA ARG A 406 5.27 2.00 17.34
C ARG A 406 5.66 2.07 15.86
N LEU A 407 4.89 1.46 14.95
CA LEU A 407 5.17 1.50 13.52
C LEU A 407 5.12 2.92 12.93
N PRO A 408 4.06 3.74 13.12
CA PRO A 408 4.07 5.14 12.73
C PRO A 408 4.98 6.01 13.63
N LEU A 409 5.19 5.66 14.90
CA LEU A 409 6.13 6.37 15.78
C LEU A 409 7.56 6.39 15.20
N ALA A 410 7.99 5.28 14.61
CA ALA A 410 9.32 5.15 13.99
C ALA A 410 9.58 6.14 12.83
N PHE A 411 8.55 6.78 12.27
CA PHE A 411 8.70 7.78 11.21
C PHE A 411 9.08 9.17 11.72
N HIS A 412 8.85 9.51 12.98
CA HIS A 412 9.04 10.88 13.50
C HIS A 412 10.39 11.52 13.10
N PRO A 413 11.56 10.86 13.29
CA PRO A 413 12.86 11.45 12.92
C PRO A 413 13.05 11.72 11.43
N LEU A 414 12.22 11.12 10.57
CA LEU A 414 12.25 11.29 9.12
C LEU A 414 11.25 12.33 8.63
N VAL A 415 10.16 12.60 9.37
CA VAL A 415 9.00 13.36 8.86
C VAL A 415 8.66 14.63 9.64
N ASP A 416 9.16 14.82 10.86
CA ASP A 416 8.70 15.94 11.72
C ASP A 416 8.99 17.32 11.09
N ASP A 417 10.18 17.52 10.51
CA ASP A 417 10.56 18.78 9.86
C ASP A 417 9.76 19.10 8.58
N VAL A 418 9.09 18.10 7.99
CA VAL A 418 8.26 18.25 6.78
C VAL A 418 6.76 18.12 7.04
N THR A 419 6.35 17.83 8.28
CA THR A 419 4.94 17.56 8.64
C THR A 419 4.31 18.75 9.33
N THR A 420 3.21 19.27 8.77
CA THR A 420 2.33 20.21 9.48
C THR A 420 1.11 19.50 10.04
N MET A 421 1.10 19.30 11.36
CA MET A 421 -0.06 18.80 12.13
C MET A 421 -1.21 19.82 12.18
N ASN A 422 -2.39 19.37 12.62
CA ASN A 422 -3.59 20.19 12.85
C ASN A 422 -4.11 21.00 11.65
N ARG A 423 -3.78 20.59 10.43
CA ARG A 423 -4.15 21.27 9.19
C ARG A 423 -5.19 20.47 8.41
N LYS A 424 -6.46 20.64 8.80
CA LYS A 424 -7.60 20.01 8.11
C LYS A 424 -7.90 20.71 6.77
N ILE A 425 -7.51 20.08 5.67
CA ILE A 425 -7.94 20.49 4.33
C ILE A 425 -9.47 20.36 4.22
N GLU A 426 -10.11 21.35 3.59
CA GLU A 426 -11.56 21.40 3.34
C GLU A 426 -11.91 21.73 1.89
N ARG A 427 -10.97 22.30 1.12
CA ARG A 427 -11.15 22.55 -0.31
C ARG A 427 -9.88 22.30 -1.08
N VAL A 428 -10.05 21.87 -2.33
CA VAL A 428 -9.00 21.72 -3.33
C VAL A 428 -9.48 22.37 -4.63
N SER A 429 -8.59 23.07 -5.30
CA SER A 429 -8.81 23.59 -6.66
C SER A 429 -7.55 23.42 -7.50
N TYR A 430 -7.71 23.21 -8.80
CA TYR A 430 -6.58 23.13 -9.73
C TYR A 430 -6.46 24.42 -10.54
N ASP A 431 -5.23 24.95 -10.60
CA ASP A 431 -4.85 26.04 -11.48
C ASP A 431 -4.24 25.41 -12.75
N ALA A 432 -4.97 25.50 -13.86
CA ALA A 432 -4.54 24.92 -15.14
C ALA A 432 -3.39 25.69 -15.79
N ASP A 433 -3.35 27.02 -15.61
CA ASP A 433 -2.33 27.89 -16.20
C ASP A 433 -0.98 27.71 -15.49
N ALA A 434 -1.01 27.61 -14.16
CA ALA A 434 0.17 27.25 -13.37
C ALA A 434 0.49 25.74 -13.40
N SER A 435 -0.49 24.90 -13.77
CA SER A 435 -0.48 23.43 -13.61
C SER A 435 -0.20 22.99 -12.16
N ARG A 436 -0.97 23.52 -11.19
CA ARG A 436 -0.75 23.33 -9.74
C ARG A 436 -2.03 23.04 -8.97
N VAL A 437 -1.93 22.19 -7.95
CA VAL A 437 -3.00 21.91 -6.97
C VAL A 437 -2.92 22.94 -5.85
N ASN A 438 -4.04 23.62 -5.55
CA ASN A 438 -4.18 24.52 -4.40
C ASN A 438 -5.00 23.82 -3.30
N LEU A 439 -4.39 23.65 -2.14
CA LEU A 439 -4.99 23.04 -0.94
C LEU A 439 -5.40 24.15 0.03
N GLN A 440 -6.65 24.13 0.49
CA GLN A 440 -7.21 25.18 1.35
C GLN A 440 -7.75 24.62 2.67
N TRP A 441 -7.43 25.32 3.76
CA TRP A 441 -7.84 25.01 5.13
C TRP A 441 -8.19 26.29 5.90
N ARG A 442 -8.63 26.12 7.14
CA ARG A 442 -8.87 27.21 8.09
C ARG A 442 -8.64 26.71 9.51
N ASP A 443 -8.18 27.60 10.39
CA ASP A 443 -7.78 27.22 11.77
C ASP A 443 -8.99 26.88 12.66
N SER A 444 -10.19 27.26 12.24
CA SER A 444 -11.45 26.93 12.93
C SER A 444 -12.59 26.82 11.94
N PHE A 445 -13.53 25.89 12.20
CA PHE A 445 -14.77 25.75 11.43
C PHE A 445 -15.68 26.99 11.48
N LYS A 446 -15.40 27.95 12.38
CA LYS A 446 -16.09 29.24 12.47
C LYS A 446 -15.47 30.32 11.58
N ASN A 447 -14.23 30.14 11.11
CA ASN A 447 -13.56 31.12 10.25
C ASN A 447 -14.17 31.09 8.84
N GLN A 448 -14.36 32.29 8.27
CA GLN A 448 -14.88 32.48 6.91
C GLN A 448 -13.77 32.51 5.85
N THR A 449 -12.59 32.98 6.24
CA THR A 449 -11.39 33.02 5.40
C THR A 449 -10.67 31.68 5.39
N PHE A 450 -10.14 31.32 4.23
CA PHE A 450 -9.29 30.14 4.04
C PHE A 450 -7.85 30.59 3.86
N HIS A 451 -6.93 29.83 4.46
CA HIS A 451 -5.53 29.79 4.06
C HIS A 451 -5.39 28.90 2.83
N SER A 452 -4.32 29.07 2.08
CA SER A 452 -4.03 28.28 0.89
C SER A 452 -2.53 28.01 0.72
N ALA A 453 -2.20 26.86 0.16
CA ALA A 453 -0.86 26.54 -0.33
C ALA A 453 -0.98 25.78 -1.67
N SER A 454 -0.12 26.11 -2.62
CA SER A 454 -0.13 25.52 -3.97
C SER A 454 1.09 24.63 -4.19
N TYR A 455 0.89 23.47 -4.80
CA TYR A 455 1.87 22.41 -5.04
C TYR A 455 1.85 21.98 -6.51
N ASP A 456 2.93 21.39 -7.02
CA ASP A 456 2.94 20.80 -8.36
C ASP A 456 2.02 19.58 -8.42
N TYR A 457 2.09 18.71 -7.41
CA TYR A 457 1.24 17.52 -7.26
C TYR A 457 0.77 17.35 -5.80
N ALA A 458 -0.35 16.63 -5.62
CA ALA A 458 -0.86 16.27 -4.30
C ALA A 458 -1.23 14.77 -4.23
N LEU A 459 -0.58 14.03 -3.34
CA LEU A 459 -0.97 12.68 -2.95
C LEU A 459 -1.99 12.80 -1.81
N LEU A 460 -3.19 12.27 -2.00
CA LEU A 460 -4.31 12.40 -1.08
C LEU A 460 -4.55 11.07 -0.37
N ALA A 461 -3.98 10.92 0.84
CA ALA A 461 -4.13 9.75 1.71
C ALA A 461 -5.38 9.81 2.62
N VAL A 462 -6.21 10.84 2.45
CA VAL A 462 -7.44 11.04 3.21
C VAL A 462 -8.55 10.12 2.68
N PRO A 463 -9.30 9.40 3.55
CA PRO A 463 -10.34 8.47 3.09
C PRO A 463 -11.51 9.21 2.40
N PHE A 464 -12.14 8.53 1.43
CA PHE A 464 -13.28 9.09 0.67
C PHE A 464 -14.49 9.46 1.53
N SER A 465 -14.68 8.84 2.70
CA SER A 465 -15.63 9.25 3.75
C SER A 465 -15.45 10.69 4.24
N ILE A 466 -14.24 11.25 4.10
CA ILE A 466 -13.90 12.65 4.40
C ILE A 466 -13.77 13.49 3.14
N ILE A 467 -13.11 12.99 2.08
CA ILE A 467 -12.95 13.74 0.82
C ILE A 467 -14.31 14.11 0.21
N ARG A 468 -15.36 13.28 0.36
CA ARG A 468 -16.73 13.62 -0.09
C ARG A 468 -17.36 14.84 0.60
N LYS A 469 -16.76 15.34 1.69
CA LYS A 469 -17.19 16.55 2.41
C LYS A 469 -16.50 17.82 1.89
N TRP A 470 -15.40 17.68 1.13
CA TRP A 470 -14.61 18.80 0.61
C TRP A 470 -15.32 19.57 -0.51
N ARG A 471 -14.73 20.69 -0.94
CA ARG A 471 -14.97 21.23 -2.29
C ARG A 471 -13.81 20.79 -3.18
N LEU A 472 -14.11 20.18 -4.32
CA LEU A 472 -13.13 19.62 -5.26
C LEU A 472 -13.24 20.35 -6.61
N PRO A 473 -12.21 20.28 -7.48
CA PRO A 473 -12.35 20.65 -8.88
C PRO A 473 -13.34 19.72 -9.62
N SER A 474 -13.62 20.04 -10.89
CA SER A 474 -14.53 19.25 -11.73
C SER A 474 -13.89 17.94 -12.18
N LEU A 475 -13.99 16.90 -11.34
CA LEU A 475 -13.47 15.57 -11.63
C LEU A 475 -14.36 14.77 -12.63
N PRO A 476 -13.79 13.79 -13.37
CA PRO A 476 -14.56 12.84 -14.17
C PRO A 476 -15.61 12.08 -13.35
N LEU A 477 -16.67 11.60 -14.03
CA LEU A 477 -17.84 11.00 -13.38
C LEU A 477 -17.48 9.77 -12.53
N THR A 478 -16.64 8.86 -13.04
CA THR A 478 -16.36 7.59 -12.37
C THR A 478 -15.65 7.78 -11.03
N ILE A 479 -14.56 8.56 -10.98
CA ILE A 479 -13.86 8.90 -9.72
C ILE A 479 -14.73 9.77 -8.79
N SER A 480 -15.56 10.66 -9.36
CA SER A 480 -16.54 11.44 -8.58
C SER A 480 -17.57 10.55 -7.90
N ASN A 481 -17.98 9.46 -8.54
CA ASN A 481 -18.88 8.48 -7.97
C ASN A 481 -18.16 7.57 -6.96
N ALA A 482 -16.93 7.14 -7.22
CA ALA A 482 -16.12 6.42 -6.22
C ALA A 482 -15.98 7.21 -4.91
N ILE A 483 -15.67 8.51 -4.99
CA ILE A 483 -15.57 9.39 -3.82
C ILE A 483 -16.90 9.44 -3.03
N LYS A 484 -18.06 9.42 -3.69
CA LYS A 484 -19.39 9.55 -3.07
C LYS A 484 -19.97 8.22 -2.57
N GLU A 485 -19.92 7.19 -3.40
CA GLU A 485 -20.70 5.95 -3.30
C GLU A 485 -19.92 4.77 -2.71
N LEU A 486 -18.59 4.87 -2.62
CA LEU A 486 -17.77 3.82 -2.01
C LEU A 486 -18.13 3.71 -0.50
N PRO A 487 -18.64 2.55 -0.04
CA PRO A 487 -19.22 2.41 1.30
C PRO A 487 -18.14 2.11 2.35
N TYR A 488 -18.32 2.65 3.55
CA TYR A 488 -17.48 2.37 4.70
C TYR A 488 -18.32 1.68 5.77
N THR A 489 -17.80 0.60 6.34
CA THR A 489 -18.42 -0.03 7.52
C THR A 489 -18.03 0.74 8.78
N SER A 490 -18.79 0.53 9.86
CA SER A 490 -18.46 1.05 11.19
C SER A 490 -18.14 -0.10 12.14
N ALA A 491 -17.32 0.20 13.13
CA ALA A 491 -17.01 -0.67 14.23
C ALA A 491 -16.84 0.13 15.52
N CYS A 492 -17.07 -0.54 16.64
CA CYS A 492 -16.80 -0.06 17.98
C CYS A 492 -15.93 -1.07 18.71
N LYS A 493 -14.98 -0.56 19.49
CA LYS A 493 -14.14 -1.32 20.41
C LYS A 493 -14.27 -0.73 21.82
N VAL A 494 -14.29 -1.61 22.82
CA VAL A 494 -14.18 -1.25 24.24
C VAL A 494 -13.07 -2.09 24.86
N ALA A 495 -12.04 -1.41 25.34
CA ALA A 495 -10.95 -1.97 26.11
C ALA A 495 -11.16 -1.67 27.60
N LEU A 496 -11.00 -2.67 28.47
CA LEU A 496 -11.16 -2.56 29.92
C LEU A 496 -9.86 -3.01 30.61
N GLU A 497 -9.36 -2.20 31.55
CA GLU A 497 -8.22 -2.57 32.39
C GLU A 497 -8.69 -3.31 33.66
N PHE A 498 -8.03 -4.44 33.94
CA PHE A 498 -8.17 -5.18 35.18
C PHE A 498 -6.85 -5.14 35.95
N SER A 499 -6.89 -5.25 37.28
CA SER A 499 -5.72 -5.20 38.16
C SER A 499 -4.76 -6.38 37.98
N GLU A 500 -5.25 -7.47 37.39
CA GLU A 500 -4.50 -8.69 37.11
C GLU A 500 -5.07 -9.45 35.89
N ARG A 501 -4.27 -10.38 35.38
CA ARG A 501 -4.60 -11.25 34.23
C ARG A 501 -5.41 -12.48 34.66
N PHE A 502 -6.52 -12.28 35.39
CA PHE A 502 -7.30 -13.37 36.03
C PHE A 502 -7.67 -14.53 35.09
N TRP A 503 -7.87 -14.25 33.80
CA TRP A 503 -8.16 -15.25 32.76
C TRP A 503 -7.01 -16.27 32.52
N GLU A 504 -5.77 -15.94 32.89
CA GLU A 504 -4.62 -16.86 32.87
C GLU A 504 -4.53 -17.74 34.12
N HIS A 505 -5.38 -17.54 35.12
CA HIS A 505 -5.34 -18.23 36.42
C HIS A 505 -6.48 -19.23 36.63
N TYR A 506 -7.38 -19.39 35.66
CA TYR A 506 -8.36 -20.46 35.64
C TYR A 506 -7.72 -21.85 35.51
N GLU A 507 -8.44 -22.89 35.97
CA GLU A 507 -8.06 -24.30 35.79
C GLU A 507 -7.79 -24.65 34.30
N ASN A 508 -8.57 -24.04 33.40
CA ASN A 508 -8.31 -24.05 31.96
C ASN A 508 -7.90 -22.62 31.54
N PRO A 509 -6.61 -22.26 31.62
CA PRO A 509 -6.17 -20.88 31.46
C PRO A 509 -6.34 -20.40 30.01
N ILE A 510 -6.83 -19.17 29.85
CA ILE A 510 -6.94 -18.49 28.55
C ILE A 510 -5.66 -17.70 28.33
N VAL A 511 -4.96 -17.96 27.23
CA VAL A 511 -3.69 -17.29 26.90
C VAL A 511 -3.82 -16.70 25.50
N GLY A 512 -3.74 -15.36 25.41
CA GLY A 512 -4.08 -14.61 24.20
C GLY A 512 -5.48 -14.92 23.67
N SER A 513 -5.65 -14.85 22.34
CA SER A 513 -6.87 -15.19 21.58
C SER A 513 -8.00 -14.17 21.53
N CYS A 514 -8.70 -14.15 20.39
CA CYS A 514 -10.02 -13.55 20.15
C CYS A 514 -11.17 -14.59 20.09
N SER A 515 -10.97 -15.81 20.58
CA SER A 515 -11.91 -16.92 20.40
C SER A 515 -12.97 -17.08 21.50
N THR A 516 -12.99 -16.17 22.49
CA THR A 516 -14.14 -16.07 23.39
C THR A 516 -15.30 -15.41 22.64
N THR A 517 -16.44 -16.08 22.65
CA THR A 517 -17.65 -15.69 21.91
C THR A 517 -18.84 -15.62 22.85
N SER A 518 -19.75 -14.69 22.55
CA SER A 518 -21.00 -14.55 23.28
C SER A 518 -22.17 -14.21 22.35
N ASP A 519 -23.40 -14.56 22.77
CA ASP A 519 -24.65 -14.07 22.19
C ASP A 519 -25.25 -12.86 22.94
N ILE A 520 -24.55 -12.30 23.93
CA ILE A 520 -24.90 -11.00 24.52
C ILE A 520 -24.89 -9.94 23.40
N PRO A 521 -26.02 -9.24 23.15
CA PRO A 521 -26.14 -8.31 22.03
C PRO A 521 -25.05 -7.22 22.04
N GLY A 522 -24.49 -6.93 20.88
CA GLY A 522 -23.55 -5.81 20.74
C GLY A 522 -22.12 -6.05 21.24
N ILE A 523 -21.79 -7.17 21.91
CA ILE A 523 -20.43 -7.43 22.40
C ILE A 523 -19.44 -7.79 21.28
N GLY A 524 -19.84 -8.70 20.38
CA GLY A 524 -18.98 -9.18 19.29
C GLY A 524 -17.86 -10.10 19.80
N SER A 525 -16.61 -9.83 19.41
CA SER A 525 -15.44 -10.61 19.83
C SER A 525 -14.81 -10.05 21.11
N THR A 526 -14.46 -10.94 22.04
CA THR A 526 -13.62 -10.62 23.21
C THR A 526 -12.20 -11.15 22.96
N CYS A 527 -11.20 -10.28 23.06
CA CYS A 527 -9.79 -10.65 22.86
C CYS A 527 -8.92 -10.36 24.10
N TYR A 528 -8.09 -11.34 24.46
CA TYR A 528 -7.10 -11.24 25.53
C TYR A 528 -5.70 -10.92 24.96
N PRO A 529 -4.87 -10.15 25.66
CA PRO A 529 -3.51 -9.83 25.23
C PRO A 529 -2.64 -11.06 24.91
N SER A 530 -2.04 -11.05 23.71
CA SER A 530 -1.00 -12.03 23.30
C SER A 530 0.42 -11.65 23.80
N TYR A 531 0.56 -10.51 24.47
CA TYR A 531 1.80 -9.97 25.04
C TYR A 531 1.80 -10.07 26.58
N ASN A 532 2.98 -10.08 27.19
CA ASN A 532 3.16 -10.17 28.65
C ASN A 532 2.37 -11.33 29.30
N ILE A 533 2.43 -12.51 28.68
CA ILE A 533 1.79 -13.74 29.16
C ILE A 533 2.49 -14.21 30.45
N ASN A 534 1.71 -14.60 31.47
CA ASN A 534 2.15 -14.81 32.85
C ASN A 534 2.73 -13.54 33.52
N GLY A 535 2.48 -12.36 32.96
CA GLY A 535 2.87 -11.09 33.56
C GLY A 535 2.01 -10.74 34.78
N THR A 536 2.58 -9.96 35.71
CA THR A 536 1.91 -9.51 36.93
C THR A 536 1.51 -8.04 36.84
N GLY A 537 0.40 -7.67 37.49
CA GLY A 537 -0.09 -6.29 37.53
C GLY A 537 -1.17 -6.01 36.47
N PRO A 538 -1.52 -4.72 36.26
CA PRO A 538 -2.66 -4.35 35.42
C PRO A 538 -2.51 -4.82 33.97
N ALA A 539 -3.62 -5.27 33.39
CA ALA A 539 -3.68 -5.74 32.02
C ALA A 539 -5.02 -5.36 31.36
N THR A 540 -4.98 -5.02 30.08
CA THR A 540 -6.15 -4.52 29.35
C THR A 540 -6.73 -5.56 28.39
N MET A 541 -7.96 -5.99 28.63
CA MET A 541 -8.71 -6.87 27.73
C MET A 541 -9.42 -6.03 26.66
N LEU A 542 -9.46 -6.49 25.41
CA LEU A 542 -10.43 -5.99 24.42
C LEU A 542 -11.75 -6.70 24.69
N ALA A 543 -12.52 -6.18 25.64
CA ALA A 543 -13.74 -6.79 26.14
C ALA A 543 -14.84 -6.89 25.06
N SER A 544 -14.91 -5.89 24.17
CA SER A 544 -15.79 -5.89 23.00
C SER A 544 -15.07 -5.37 21.75
N TYR A 545 -15.28 -6.07 20.64
CA TYR A 545 -15.02 -5.58 19.29
C TYR A 545 -16.15 -6.04 18.36
N ILE A 546 -16.93 -5.10 17.84
CA ILE A 546 -18.05 -5.37 16.95
C ILE A 546 -18.10 -4.39 15.77
N SER A 547 -18.56 -4.88 14.62
CA SER A 547 -18.65 -4.15 13.35
C SER A 547 -20.10 -4.09 12.82
N GLY A 548 -20.29 -3.59 11.58
CA GLY A 548 -21.57 -3.58 10.89
C GLY A 548 -22.58 -2.60 11.50
N ASP A 549 -23.85 -3.03 11.60
CA ASP A 549 -24.92 -2.19 12.15
C ASP A 549 -24.68 -1.83 13.63
N TRP A 550 -24.19 -2.78 14.43
CA TRP A 550 -23.84 -2.56 15.84
C TRP A 550 -22.77 -1.49 16.03
N GLY A 551 -21.78 -1.43 15.12
CA GLY A 551 -20.79 -0.36 15.07
C GLY A 551 -21.39 1.04 14.82
N HIS A 552 -22.63 1.13 14.34
CA HIS A 552 -23.40 2.37 14.26
C HIS A 552 -24.31 2.57 15.48
N ARG A 553 -24.96 1.51 16.00
CA ARG A 553 -25.84 1.60 17.19
C ARG A 553 -25.09 2.12 18.41
N TRP A 554 -23.91 1.58 18.69
CA TRP A 554 -23.10 2.00 19.84
C TRP A 554 -22.61 3.45 19.79
N ALA A 555 -22.61 4.09 18.61
CA ALA A 555 -22.30 5.51 18.48
C ALA A 555 -23.46 6.43 18.94
N SER A 556 -24.68 5.90 19.07
CA SER A 556 -25.82 6.63 19.65
C SER A 556 -25.92 6.53 21.17
N VAL A 557 -25.16 5.62 21.78
CA VAL A 557 -25.11 5.39 23.24
C VAL A 557 -23.98 6.22 23.85
N SER A 558 -24.19 6.70 25.07
CA SER A 558 -23.14 7.41 25.82
C SER A 558 -21.93 6.51 26.06
N GLU A 559 -20.77 7.11 26.29
CA GLU A 559 -19.53 6.35 26.49
C GLU A 559 -19.59 5.50 27.76
N GLU A 560 -19.94 6.14 28.87
CA GLU A 560 -20.05 5.51 30.19
C GLU A 560 -21.06 4.34 30.18
N GLU A 561 -22.21 4.52 29.53
CA GLU A 561 -23.25 3.48 29.43
C GLU A 561 -22.81 2.28 28.58
N HIS A 562 -22.15 2.51 27.43
CA HIS A 562 -21.64 1.40 26.61
C HIS A 562 -20.47 0.68 27.33
N VAL A 563 -19.58 1.41 28.00
CA VAL A 563 -18.48 0.82 28.77
C VAL A 563 -19.02 0.01 29.95
N GLN A 564 -20.03 0.52 30.67
CA GLN A 564 -20.69 -0.20 31.76
C GLN A 564 -21.40 -1.46 31.24
N TYR A 565 -22.10 -1.38 30.10
CA TYR A 565 -22.72 -2.53 29.45
C TYR A 565 -21.71 -3.64 29.12
N VAL A 566 -20.55 -3.26 28.56
CA VAL A 566 -19.47 -4.22 28.24
C VAL A 566 -18.83 -4.78 29.50
N LEU A 567 -18.65 -3.97 30.56
CA LEU A 567 -18.18 -4.46 31.86
C LEU A 567 -19.14 -5.48 32.46
N ASP A 568 -20.44 -5.18 32.50
CA ASP A 568 -21.44 -6.11 33.03
C ASP A 568 -21.53 -7.40 32.21
N ALA A 569 -21.34 -7.34 30.88
CA ALA A 569 -21.20 -8.53 30.05
C ALA A 569 -19.93 -9.35 30.37
N MET A 570 -18.79 -8.70 30.66
CA MET A 570 -17.59 -9.42 31.11
C MET A 570 -17.79 -10.06 32.47
N VAL A 571 -18.48 -9.39 33.40
CA VAL A 571 -18.85 -9.94 34.71
C VAL A 571 -19.83 -11.10 34.56
N GLU A 572 -20.80 -11.01 33.64
CA GLU A 572 -21.73 -12.11 33.32
C GLU A 572 -20.98 -13.34 32.75
N ILE A 573 -20.00 -13.13 31.87
CA ILE A 573 -19.16 -14.20 31.31
C ILE A 573 -18.20 -14.79 32.35
N HIS A 574 -17.49 -13.97 33.12
CA HIS A 574 -16.36 -14.40 33.94
C HIS A 574 -16.66 -14.63 35.44
N GLY A 575 -17.80 -14.12 35.94
CA GLY A 575 -18.22 -14.21 37.34
C GLY A 575 -18.10 -12.88 38.10
N GLU A 576 -18.88 -12.73 39.18
CA GLU A 576 -19.04 -11.45 39.91
C GLU A 576 -17.72 -10.89 40.45
N ASP A 577 -16.80 -11.76 40.89
CA ASP A 577 -15.45 -11.39 41.37
C ASP A 577 -14.65 -10.57 40.35
N THR A 578 -14.96 -10.68 39.05
CA THR A 578 -14.36 -9.87 37.98
C THR A 578 -14.64 -8.37 38.14
N ARG A 579 -15.73 -8.00 38.82
CA ARG A 579 -16.09 -6.60 39.08
C ARG A 579 -15.10 -5.92 40.02
N ASP A 580 -14.60 -6.62 41.03
CA ASP A 580 -13.64 -6.10 42.00
C ASP A 580 -12.23 -5.95 41.39
N LEU A 581 -11.94 -6.65 40.30
CA LEU A 581 -10.68 -6.55 39.56
C LEU A 581 -10.64 -5.37 38.57
N TYR A 582 -11.79 -4.79 38.20
CA TYR A 582 -11.84 -3.70 37.23
C TYR A 582 -11.26 -2.41 37.83
N THR A 583 -10.25 -1.82 37.18
CA THR A 583 -9.52 -0.66 37.75
C THR A 583 -10.25 0.67 37.61
N GLY A 584 -11.38 0.69 36.90
CA GLY A 584 -12.07 1.92 36.48
C GLY A 584 -11.50 2.54 35.20
N LYS A 585 -10.42 2.01 34.63
CA LYS A 585 -9.84 2.52 33.38
C LYS A 585 -10.33 1.75 32.16
N TYR A 586 -10.60 2.48 31.10
CA TYR A 586 -11.11 1.96 29.84
C TYR A 586 -10.72 2.87 28.67
N ASN A 587 -10.90 2.38 27.44
CA ASN A 587 -11.02 3.22 26.25
C ASN A 587 -12.11 2.68 25.33
N ARG A 588 -12.91 3.59 24.75
CA ARG A 588 -13.89 3.26 23.71
C ARG A 588 -13.51 3.97 22.42
N ARG A 589 -13.39 3.20 21.32
CA ARG A 589 -13.22 3.75 19.96
C ARG A 589 -14.35 3.28 19.06
N CYS A 590 -15.28 4.19 18.72
CA CYS A 590 -16.26 4.02 17.65
C CYS A 590 -15.86 4.88 16.45
N TRP A 591 -15.46 4.26 15.34
CA TRP A 591 -14.82 4.97 14.21
C TRP A 591 -15.72 5.98 13.50
N VAL A 592 -17.03 5.78 13.53
CA VAL A 592 -18.00 6.74 12.98
C VAL A 592 -18.03 8.08 13.74
N LEU A 593 -17.57 8.09 15.01
CA LEU A 593 -17.42 9.32 15.80
C LEU A 593 -16.13 10.09 15.47
N ASP A 594 -15.16 9.49 14.76
CA ASP A 594 -13.91 10.17 14.41
C ASP A 594 -14.14 11.17 13.25
N PRO A 595 -13.90 12.49 13.46
CA PRO A 595 -14.17 13.51 12.45
C PRO A 595 -13.11 13.58 11.34
N LEU A 596 -12.05 12.76 11.42
CA LEU A 596 -10.96 12.64 10.44
C LEU A 596 -11.03 11.34 9.63
N GLU A 597 -11.92 10.42 9.98
CA GLU A 597 -12.04 9.10 9.34
C GLU A 597 -13.50 8.73 9.03
N SER A 598 -14.43 9.00 9.95
CA SER A 598 -15.89 8.80 9.78
C SER A 598 -16.29 7.42 9.21
N GLY A 599 -15.61 6.36 9.65
CA GLY A 599 -15.76 4.99 9.15
C GLY A 599 -14.49 4.16 9.37
N SER A 600 -14.66 2.87 9.63
CA SER A 600 -13.58 1.96 10.06
C SER A 600 -12.70 1.49 8.92
N TRP A 601 -13.30 0.94 7.86
CA TRP A 601 -12.65 0.52 6.63
C TRP A 601 -13.68 0.51 5.50
N VAL A 602 -13.22 0.36 4.27
CA VAL A 602 -14.11 0.26 3.11
C VAL A 602 -14.64 -1.18 2.96
N SER A 603 -15.90 -1.35 2.52
CA SER A 603 -16.49 -2.68 2.28
C SER A 603 -17.23 -2.69 0.93
N PRO A 604 -16.51 -2.72 -0.21
CA PRO A 604 -17.10 -2.45 -1.52
C PRO A 604 -18.22 -3.39 -1.90
N ILE A 605 -19.28 -2.82 -2.48
CA ILE A 605 -20.41 -3.58 -3.01
C ILE A 605 -20.12 -4.10 -4.43
N ALA A 606 -20.89 -5.10 -4.84
CA ALA A 606 -20.74 -5.79 -6.13
C ALA A 606 -20.49 -4.83 -7.32
N GLY A 607 -19.39 -5.07 -8.04
CA GLY A 607 -18.94 -4.33 -9.23
C GLY A 607 -18.09 -3.09 -8.96
N GLN A 608 -17.92 -2.67 -7.69
CA GLN A 608 -17.14 -1.46 -7.37
C GLN A 608 -15.63 -1.66 -7.50
N HIS A 609 -15.08 -2.87 -7.29
CA HIS A 609 -13.66 -3.12 -7.52
C HIS A 609 -13.33 -3.04 -9.01
N GLN A 610 -14.07 -3.78 -9.84
CA GLN A 610 -13.90 -3.80 -11.28
C GLN A 610 -14.09 -2.41 -11.92
N LEU A 611 -14.99 -1.57 -11.36
CA LEU A 611 -15.25 -0.23 -11.88
C LEU A 611 -14.29 0.85 -11.36
N TYR A 612 -13.93 0.83 -10.07
CA TYR A 612 -13.22 1.96 -9.44
C TYR A 612 -11.72 1.76 -9.28
N ILE A 613 -11.21 0.53 -9.12
CA ILE A 613 -9.75 0.31 -9.00
C ILE A 613 -9.00 0.91 -10.20
N PRO A 614 -9.41 0.74 -11.48
CA PRO A 614 -8.75 1.36 -12.62
C PRO A 614 -8.75 2.89 -12.63
N GLU A 615 -9.69 3.54 -11.90
CA GLU A 615 -9.69 5.00 -11.73
C GLU A 615 -8.60 5.44 -10.73
N TYR A 616 -8.25 4.63 -9.73
CA TYR A 616 -7.25 4.98 -8.71
C TYR A 616 -5.81 5.03 -9.24
N PHE A 617 -5.55 4.41 -10.40
CA PHE A 617 -4.27 4.45 -11.12
C PHE A 617 -4.10 5.67 -12.04
N LYS A 618 -5.08 6.59 -12.06
CA LYS A 618 -5.04 7.80 -12.88
C LYS A 618 -4.71 9.03 -12.04
N THR A 619 -4.06 10.01 -12.67
CA THR A 619 -3.80 11.31 -12.06
C THR A 619 -4.88 12.29 -12.51
N TYR A 620 -5.56 12.92 -11.56
CA TYR A 620 -6.63 13.88 -11.85
C TYR A 620 -6.20 15.27 -11.43
N ASP A 621 -5.98 16.18 -12.39
CA ASP A 621 -5.58 17.56 -12.08
C ASP A 621 -4.37 17.63 -11.13
N ASN A 622 -3.35 16.81 -11.40
CA ASN A 622 -2.16 16.56 -10.56
C ASN A 622 -2.43 16.02 -9.14
N MET A 623 -3.64 15.53 -8.85
CA MET A 623 -3.97 14.78 -7.64
C MET A 623 -3.89 13.27 -7.87
N ILE A 624 -3.36 12.55 -6.89
CA ILE A 624 -3.27 11.09 -6.86
C ILE A 624 -3.91 10.61 -5.55
N PHE A 625 -4.99 9.84 -5.63
CA PHE A 625 -5.63 9.28 -4.44
C PHE A 625 -4.90 8.03 -3.98
N ILE A 626 -4.63 7.92 -2.68
CA ILE A 626 -3.97 6.77 -2.05
C ILE A 626 -4.64 6.39 -0.71
N GLY A 627 -4.36 5.20 -0.22
CA GLY A 627 -4.91 4.65 1.01
C GLY A 627 -5.50 3.26 0.78
N GLU A 628 -5.80 2.57 1.88
CA GLU A 628 -6.38 1.21 1.87
C GLU A 628 -7.66 1.13 1.03
N HIS A 629 -8.50 2.17 1.06
CA HIS A 629 -9.69 2.31 0.21
C HIS A 629 -9.43 2.41 -1.32
N THR A 630 -8.17 2.49 -1.74
CA THR A 630 -7.75 2.48 -3.16
C THR A 630 -6.90 1.26 -3.54
N SER A 631 -6.88 0.24 -2.68
CA SER A 631 -6.17 -1.03 -2.87
C SER A 631 -7.15 -2.20 -3.13
N TYR A 632 -6.63 -3.42 -3.15
CA TYR A 632 -7.36 -4.66 -3.47
C TYR A 632 -7.93 -5.36 -2.23
N THR A 633 -7.32 -5.18 -1.08
CA THR A 633 -7.81 -5.71 0.22
C THR A 633 -8.04 -4.54 1.17
N HIS A 634 -8.90 -4.72 2.16
CA HIS A 634 -9.38 -3.63 3.02
C HIS A 634 -9.23 -3.97 4.50
N ALA A 635 -9.36 -2.97 5.38
CA ALA A 635 -9.06 -3.09 6.83
C ALA A 635 -7.58 -3.37 7.23
N TRP A 636 -6.66 -3.71 6.31
CA TRP A 636 -5.27 -4.06 6.63
C TRP A 636 -4.24 -2.94 6.36
N ILE A 637 -3.17 -2.90 7.16
CA ILE A 637 -2.05 -1.97 6.95
C ILE A 637 -1.34 -2.23 5.61
N ALA A 638 -1.19 -3.50 5.22
CA ALA A 638 -0.51 -3.90 3.98
C ALA A 638 -1.10 -3.17 2.76
N SER A 639 -2.42 -3.10 2.66
CA SER A 639 -3.17 -2.43 1.59
C SER A 639 -2.97 -0.91 1.58
N ALA A 640 -2.79 -0.29 2.75
CA ALA A 640 -2.42 1.12 2.84
C ALA A 640 -0.98 1.38 2.37
N LEU A 641 -0.03 0.51 2.73
CA LEU A 641 1.37 0.61 2.29
C LEU A 641 1.51 0.38 0.78
N GLU A 642 0.85 -0.66 0.25
CA GLU A 642 0.76 -0.99 -1.17
C GLU A 642 0.29 0.23 -1.97
N SER A 643 -0.83 0.83 -1.58
CA SER A 643 -1.34 2.01 -2.26
C SER A 643 -0.41 3.22 -2.14
N GLY A 644 0.34 3.36 -1.03
CA GLY A 644 1.34 4.41 -0.86
C GLY A 644 2.52 4.25 -1.82
N ILE A 645 2.96 3.01 -2.07
CA ILE A 645 3.96 2.68 -3.10
C ILE A 645 3.39 2.95 -4.49
N ARG A 646 2.20 2.42 -4.80
CA ARG A 646 1.50 2.59 -6.08
C ARG A 646 1.40 4.06 -6.49
N GLY A 647 0.89 4.92 -5.59
CA GLY A 647 0.75 6.35 -5.87
C GLY A 647 2.08 7.09 -6.03
N SER A 648 3.13 6.63 -5.36
CA SER A 648 4.49 7.16 -5.54
C SER A 648 5.09 6.76 -6.88
N VAL A 649 4.95 5.48 -7.26
CA VAL A 649 5.35 4.97 -8.58
C VAL A 649 4.58 5.70 -9.69
N GLN A 650 3.27 5.92 -9.52
CA GLN A 650 2.46 6.72 -10.43
C GLN A 650 3.02 8.14 -10.60
N LEU A 651 3.36 8.83 -9.50
CA LEU A 651 3.99 10.16 -9.57
C LEU A 651 5.36 10.13 -10.28
N LEU A 652 6.21 9.14 -9.97
CA LEU A 652 7.52 9.01 -10.61
C LEU A 652 7.35 8.79 -12.13
N LEU A 653 6.41 7.97 -12.56
CA LEU A 653 6.08 7.72 -13.97
C LEU A 653 5.42 8.93 -14.66
N GLU A 654 4.64 9.74 -13.95
CA GLU A 654 4.13 11.04 -14.43
C GLU A 654 5.27 12.03 -14.73
N LEU A 655 6.29 12.04 -13.85
CA LEU A 655 7.50 12.85 -13.99
C LEU A 655 8.53 12.24 -14.97
N GLY A 656 8.31 11.01 -15.44
CA GLY A 656 9.21 10.27 -16.33
C GLY A 656 10.45 9.67 -15.64
N LEU A 657 10.45 9.63 -14.30
CA LEU A 657 11.46 9.01 -13.44
C LEU A 657 11.31 7.48 -13.41
N VAL A 658 11.53 6.85 -14.56
CA VAL A 658 11.26 5.42 -14.79
C VAL A 658 12.21 4.50 -14.01
N ASP A 659 13.47 4.90 -13.84
CA ASP A 659 14.45 4.07 -13.12
C ASP A 659 14.22 4.15 -11.60
N GLU A 660 13.79 5.31 -11.08
CA GLU A 660 13.30 5.47 -9.71
C GLU A 660 12.02 4.65 -9.46
N ALA A 661 11.08 4.64 -10.42
CA ALA A 661 9.87 3.82 -10.35
C ALA A 661 10.19 2.31 -10.31
N LYS A 662 11.17 1.85 -11.11
CA LYS A 662 11.68 0.47 -11.06
C LYS A 662 12.33 0.17 -9.71
N ALA A 663 13.23 1.04 -9.22
CA ALA A 663 13.88 0.86 -7.93
C ALA A 663 12.88 0.80 -6.76
N ALA A 664 11.80 1.58 -6.80
CA ALA A 664 10.72 1.51 -5.82
C ALA A 664 9.99 0.15 -5.85
N VAL A 665 9.65 -0.36 -7.05
CA VAL A 665 9.04 -1.69 -7.23
C VAL A 665 9.98 -2.83 -6.79
N ASP A 666 11.24 -2.79 -7.21
CA ASP A 666 12.28 -3.78 -6.88
C ASP A 666 12.60 -3.81 -5.38
N LYS A 667 12.41 -2.69 -4.69
CA LYS A 667 12.56 -2.62 -3.23
C LYS A 667 11.33 -3.12 -2.50
N TRP A 668 10.12 -2.71 -2.89
CA TRP A 668 8.93 -2.80 -2.03
C TRP A 668 7.84 -3.78 -2.49
N MET A 669 7.80 -4.18 -3.76
CA MET A 669 6.77 -5.09 -4.30
C MET A 669 7.34 -6.42 -4.82
N ALA A 670 8.49 -6.40 -5.50
CA ALA A 670 8.97 -7.51 -6.32
C ALA A 670 9.75 -8.62 -5.59
N ARG A 671 9.95 -8.54 -4.26
CA ARG A 671 10.91 -9.40 -3.54
C ARG A 671 10.37 -10.74 -3.04
N TRP A 672 9.07 -10.84 -2.80
CA TRP A 672 8.39 -12.03 -2.23
C TRP A 672 7.22 -12.51 -3.10
N ILE A 673 6.93 -11.79 -4.19
CA ILE A 673 5.85 -12.10 -5.10
C ILE A 673 6.46 -12.58 -6.41
N ASP A 674 6.19 -13.82 -6.81
CA ASP A 674 6.60 -14.33 -8.12
C ASP A 674 5.90 -13.53 -9.24
N ILE A 675 6.73 -12.87 -10.05
CA ILE A 675 6.41 -12.09 -11.25
C ILE A 675 6.38 -13.00 -12.46
#